data_AF-A0A226DKB4-F1
#
_entry.id   AF-A0A226DKB4-F1
#
_cell.length_a   1.000
_cell.length_b   1.000
_cell.length_c   1.000
_cell.angle_alpha   90.00
_cell.angle_beta   90.00
_cell.angle_gamma   90.00
#
_symmetry.space_group_name_H-M   'P 1'
#
loop_
_entity.id
_entity.type
_entity.pdbx_description
1 polymer ?
#
loop_
_entity_poly.entity_id
_entity_poly.type
_entity_poly.pdbx_seq_one_letter_code
_entity_poly.pdbx_strand_id
1 'polypeptide(L)'
;MASTKPSTTPNILATLVTKSVWKSEELADLLAQEVGRRDKLQELKIAAEKEAARLKMEGNCDLQEEVEYLQSSFNKVKVLVTRMAKEKLPNRWENLEFYQNVAKVEELEKCKRYMMVLDFYTTTSEKIGDNMESDLEMDAIELFHRVKEIENVYVGVGDCEHLRTLGAGIVSYWSAKFAQKLGRDFEQLFEAFGWPLRLKTAIPTLETHEKLRRAITSFARVNAKPVRDSTNELEETPNSKFDPILPVQVLMAPLKRRFRFHFLSDKPTSESSKPEWYFSQVKQWVFDLVPFVKTHLEQITVSEMGISCIIEFVRCVSDMLILKVDAHLQDDFRDGVFVKILEESIAFENEIGDFVAECVDSQSKSYLPAFVNAVFSRPETLQRWVQAEKLASLEKLDDMFSSESAWSKPIAAGPPEIVDLFVAVIRSLTDRFAHLQHRAQRLKFLHLLNDLLDEFHVRSLQTWKCKSDINEYLPNDTPIDYVIADALYSIHDTLQEWEYLPFFASMSVRNPNEDIISNAAIYATAMDLSPRRQSSSSTNFVPMISYGSDSAPESPDFQPGNLFENACGLYWCLANEIQTKWCTQVIRRVKEDIHKYAQIKWQSFDCTTTPERLTDQLFPALQTLKDTWKTLFNSMDPKNADKWMKKLAVKVDEAST
;
A
#
# COMPACT_ATOMS: atom_id res chain seq x y z
N MET A 1 -47.44 -49.63 13.02
CA MET A 1 -46.03 -49.39 13.39
C MET A 1 -45.54 -48.20 12.58
N ALA A 2 -45.44 -47.06 13.24
CA ALA A 2 -44.88 -45.84 12.67
C ALA A 2 -43.36 -45.95 12.71
N SER A 3 -42.69 -45.66 11.59
CA SER A 3 -41.28 -45.29 11.55
C SER A 3 -41.14 -44.01 10.74
N THR A 4 -40.51 -43.05 11.38
CA THR A 4 -40.36 -41.62 11.13
C THR A 4 -39.59 -41.27 9.86
N LYS A 5 -40.12 -40.30 9.09
CA LYS A 5 -39.34 -39.53 8.10
C LYS A 5 -38.34 -38.61 8.85
N PRO A 6 -37.07 -38.47 8.41
CA PRO A 6 -36.20 -37.43 8.92
C PRO A 6 -36.57 -36.08 8.27
N SER A 7 -36.98 -35.13 9.09
CA SER A 7 -37.34 -33.77 8.69
C SER A 7 -36.08 -32.96 8.33
N THR A 8 -35.84 -32.70 7.05
CA THR A 8 -34.77 -31.82 6.53
C THR A 8 -35.15 -30.33 6.60
N THR A 9 -35.89 -29.94 7.65
CA THR A 9 -36.33 -28.57 7.92
C THR A 9 -35.24 -27.60 8.46
N PRO A 10 -34.03 -27.99 8.94
CA PRO A 10 -33.10 -27.00 9.50
C PRO A 10 -32.48 -26.06 8.46
N ASN A 11 -32.36 -26.51 7.20
CA ASN A 11 -31.52 -25.82 6.21
C ASN A 11 -32.21 -24.62 5.53
N ILE A 12 -33.55 -24.61 5.52
CA ILE A 12 -34.34 -23.49 4.94
C ILE A 12 -34.36 -22.31 5.92
N LEU A 13 -34.43 -22.57 7.23
CA LEU A 13 -34.39 -21.52 8.26
C LEU A 13 -33.02 -20.81 8.32
N ALA A 14 -31.92 -21.54 8.12
CA ALA A 14 -30.57 -20.95 8.05
C ALA A 14 -30.39 -20.03 6.82
N THR A 15 -31.05 -20.35 5.71
CA THR A 15 -31.01 -19.56 4.46
C THR A 15 -31.91 -18.30 4.55
N LEU A 16 -32.96 -18.33 5.39
CA LEU A 16 -33.86 -17.20 5.63
C LEU A 16 -33.23 -16.14 6.55
N VAL A 17 -32.42 -16.54 7.52
CA VAL A 17 -31.73 -15.62 8.45
C VAL A 17 -30.59 -14.84 7.75
N THR A 18 -30.01 -15.39 6.69
CA THR A 18 -28.89 -14.77 5.97
C THR A 18 -29.31 -13.75 4.91
N LYS A 19 -30.60 -13.72 4.49
CA LYS A 19 -31.07 -12.87 3.37
C LYS A 19 -32.10 -11.79 3.70
N SER A 20 -32.51 -11.62 4.97
CA SER A 20 -33.42 -10.54 5.42
C SER A 20 -34.63 -10.29 4.49
N VAL A 21 -35.50 -11.29 4.31
CA VAL A 21 -36.75 -11.17 3.54
C VAL A 21 -37.86 -10.64 4.45
N TRP A 22 -38.50 -9.53 4.10
CA TRP A 22 -39.48 -8.84 4.96
C TRP A 22 -40.93 -8.95 4.49
N LYS A 23 -41.24 -9.71 3.41
CA LYS A 23 -42.62 -9.89 2.90
C LYS A 23 -42.95 -11.34 2.51
N SER A 24 -44.19 -11.74 2.78
CA SER A 24 -44.73 -13.10 2.58
C SER A 24 -44.78 -13.55 1.11
N GLU A 25 -44.89 -12.62 0.16
CA GLU A 25 -44.94 -12.93 -1.28
C GLU A 25 -43.56 -13.32 -1.84
N GLU A 26 -42.51 -12.58 -1.49
CA GLU A 26 -41.13 -12.89 -1.93
C GLU A 26 -40.63 -14.24 -1.41
N LEU A 27 -41.13 -14.65 -0.23
CA LEU A 27 -40.82 -15.92 0.41
C LEU A 27 -41.54 -17.09 -0.29
N ALA A 28 -42.76 -16.84 -0.80
CA ALA A 28 -43.53 -17.81 -1.60
C ALA A 28 -42.93 -17.97 -3.01
N ASP A 29 -42.46 -16.88 -3.62
CA ASP A 29 -41.81 -16.91 -4.93
C ASP A 29 -40.45 -17.62 -4.88
N LEU A 30 -39.64 -17.39 -3.84
CA LEU A 30 -38.36 -18.10 -3.64
C LEU A 30 -38.58 -19.59 -3.32
N LEU A 31 -39.63 -19.94 -2.57
CA LEU A 31 -39.98 -21.35 -2.35
C LEU A 31 -40.48 -22.01 -3.63
N ALA A 32 -41.31 -21.33 -4.42
CA ALA A 32 -41.79 -21.83 -5.71
C ALA A 32 -40.63 -21.98 -6.71
N GLN A 33 -39.66 -21.07 -6.69
CA GLN A 33 -38.47 -21.13 -7.53
C GLN A 33 -37.53 -22.27 -7.13
N GLU A 34 -37.26 -22.49 -5.84
CA GLU A 34 -36.41 -23.60 -5.39
C GLU A 34 -37.09 -24.96 -5.45
N VAL A 35 -38.42 -25.04 -5.24
CA VAL A 35 -39.20 -26.27 -5.49
C VAL A 35 -39.22 -26.58 -6.98
N GLY A 36 -39.48 -25.59 -7.84
CA GLY A 36 -39.41 -25.75 -9.29
C GLY A 36 -38.02 -26.14 -9.78
N ARG A 37 -36.95 -25.61 -9.18
CA ARG A 37 -35.56 -25.97 -9.51
C ARG A 37 -35.21 -27.38 -9.03
N ARG A 38 -35.71 -27.79 -7.86
CA ARG A 38 -35.57 -29.14 -7.30
C ARG A 38 -36.29 -30.18 -8.16
N ASP A 39 -37.53 -29.89 -8.57
CA ASP A 39 -38.32 -30.80 -9.40
C ASP A 39 -37.69 -30.95 -10.79
N LYS A 40 -37.18 -29.87 -11.37
CA LYS A 40 -36.43 -29.91 -12.64
C LYS A 40 -35.11 -30.67 -12.54
N LEU A 41 -34.39 -30.56 -11.41
CA LEU A 41 -33.18 -31.34 -11.13
C LEU A 41 -33.50 -32.83 -10.90
N GLN A 42 -34.65 -33.14 -10.31
CA GLN A 42 -35.08 -34.51 -10.07
C GLN A 42 -35.59 -35.17 -11.36
N GLU A 43 -36.28 -34.43 -12.22
CA GLU A 43 -36.62 -34.88 -13.58
C GLU A 43 -35.38 -35.08 -14.45
N LEU A 44 -34.40 -34.17 -14.41
CA LEU A 44 -33.12 -34.33 -15.12
C LEU A 44 -32.30 -35.51 -14.57
N LYS A 45 -32.33 -35.74 -13.26
CA LYS A 45 -31.69 -36.91 -12.63
C LYS A 45 -32.36 -38.21 -13.06
N ILE A 46 -33.70 -38.28 -13.05
CA ILE A 46 -34.44 -39.47 -13.49
C ILE A 46 -34.24 -39.71 -14.99
N ALA A 47 -34.22 -38.65 -15.81
CA ALA A 47 -33.92 -38.74 -17.23
C ALA A 47 -32.48 -39.20 -17.49
N ALA A 48 -31.50 -38.70 -16.72
CA ALA A 48 -30.11 -39.10 -16.80
C ALA A 48 -29.88 -40.53 -16.29
N GLU A 49 -30.57 -40.97 -15.24
CA GLU A 49 -30.52 -42.35 -14.72
C GLU A 49 -31.19 -43.34 -15.69
N LYS A 50 -32.26 -42.91 -16.38
CA LYS A 50 -32.96 -43.72 -17.39
C LYS A 50 -32.16 -43.81 -18.69
N GLU A 51 -31.51 -42.73 -19.12
CA GLU A 51 -30.58 -42.72 -20.26
C GLU A 51 -29.29 -43.47 -19.93
N ALA A 52 -28.76 -43.32 -18.71
CA ALA A 52 -27.63 -44.12 -18.22
C ALA A 52 -27.99 -45.61 -18.13
N ALA A 53 -29.20 -45.98 -17.71
CA ALA A 53 -29.67 -47.36 -17.72
C ALA A 53 -29.90 -47.90 -19.14
N ARG A 54 -30.37 -47.06 -20.09
CA ARG A 54 -30.48 -47.41 -21.52
C ARG A 54 -29.09 -47.63 -22.14
N LEU A 55 -28.17 -46.69 -21.94
CA LEU A 55 -26.78 -46.78 -22.38
C LEU A 55 -26.00 -47.92 -21.72
N LYS A 56 -26.34 -48.30 -20.49
CA LYS A 56 -25.75 -49.44 -19.78
C LYS A 56 -26.36 -50.79 -20.21
N MET A 57 -27.53 -50.82 -20.85
CA MET A 57 -28.08 -52.03 -21.48
C MET A 57 -27.67 -52.16 -22.97
N GLU A 58 -27.69 -51.07 -23.74
CA GLU A 58 -27.22 -51.02 -25.13
C GLU A 58 -25.68 -51.20 -25.19
N GLY A 59 -24.93 -50.50 -24.34
CA GLY A 59 -23.47 -50.58 -24.30
C GLY A 59 -22.93 -51.92 -23.81
N ASN A 60 -23.61 -52.66 -22.93
CA ASN A 60 -23.09 -53.94 -22.42
C ASN A 60 -23.29 -55.09 -23.41
N CYS A 61 -24.25 -55.00 -24.33
CA CYS A 61 -24.43 -56.01 -25.38
C CYS A 61 -23.49 -55.72 -26.56
N ASP A 62 -23.43 -54.46 -27.00
CA ASP A 62 -22.59 -54.05 -28.13
C ASP A 62 -21.09 -54.05 -27.80
N LEU A 63 -20.66 -53.59 -26.60
CA LEU A 63 -19.24 -53.64 -26.22
C LEU A 63 -18.77 -55.06 -25.94
N GLN A 64 -19.64 -55.97 -25.50
CA GLN A 64 -19.24 -57.33 -25.20
C GLN A 64 -19.09 -58.16 -26.48
N GLU A 65 -19.98 -57.96 -27.47
CA GLU A 65 -19.80 -58.51 -28.82
C GLU A 65 -18.60 -57.88 -29.54
N GLU A 66 -18.36 -56.57 -29.38
CA GLU A 66 -17.24 -55.88 -30.03
C GLU A 66 -15.90 -56.21 -29.37
N VAL A 67 -15.84 -56.42 -28.05
CA VAL A 67 -14.66 -56.94 -27.33
C VAL A 67 -14.37 -58.39 -27.72
N GLU A 68 -15.38 -59.25 -27.86
CA GLU A 68 -15.20 -60.63 -28.33
C GLU A 68 -14.74 -60.67 -29.80
N TYR A 69 -15.30 -59.81 -30.65
CA TYR A 69 -14.88 -59.64 -32.04
C TYR A 69 -13.44 -59.12 -32.14
N LEU A 70 -13.07 -58.11 -31.35
CA LEU A 70 -11.71 -57.54 -31.30
C LEU A 70 -10.70 -58.52 -30.71
N GLN A 71 -11.05 -59.33 -29.71
CA GLN A 71 -10.20 -60.40 -29.18
C GLN A 71 -10.00 -61.53 -30.20
N SER A 72 -11.04 -61.89 -30.95
CA SER A 72 -10.96 -62.85 -32.06
C SER A 72 -10.07 -62.33 -33.20
N SER A 73 -10.22 -61.05 -33.57
CA SER A 73 -9.36 -60.35 -34.53
C SER A 73 -7.90 -60.31 -34.08
N PHE A 74 -7.65 -59.90 -32.84
CA PHE A 74 -6.31 -59.84 -32.26
C PHE A 74 -5.62 -61.21 -32.21
N ASN A 75 -6.36 -62.28 -31.87
CA ASN A 75 -5.84 -63.65 -31.88
C ASN A 75 -5.51 -64.12 -33.31
N LYS A 76 -6.30 -63.75 -34.32
CA LYS A 76 -5.99 -64.04 -35.74
C LYS A 76 -4.71 -63.32 -36.18
N VAL A 77 -4.54 -62.05 -35.82
CA VAL A 77 -3.32 -61.27 -36.12
C VAL A 77 -2.12 -61.86 -35.38
N LYS A 78 -2.26 -62.25 -34.11
CA LYS A 78 -1.20 -62.92 -33.34
C LYS A 78 -0.75 -64.22 -33.99
N VAL A 79 -1.68 -65.03 -34.49
CA VAL A 79 -1.37 -66.26 -35.24
C VAL A 79 -0.67 -65.95 -36.56
N LEU A 80 -1.10 -64.92 -37.29
CA LEU A 80 -0.46 -64.47 -38.52
C LEU A 80 0.96 -63.95 -38.27
N VAL A 81 1.18 -63.13 -37.24
CA VAL A 81 2.51 -62.63 -36.84
C VAL A 81 3.42 -63.76 -36.38
N THR A 82 2.91 -64.74 -35.64
CA THR A 82 3.68 -65.92 -35.20
C THR A 82 4.03 -66.85 -36.38
N ARG A 83 3.17 -66.91 -37.39
CA ARG A 83 3.42 -67.63 -38.65
C ARG A 83 4.44 -66.89 -39.53
N MET A 84 4.33 -65.55 -39.62
CA MET A 84 5.26 -64.69 -40.36
C MET A 84 6.64 -64.58 -39.68
N ALA A 85 6.74 -64.71 -38.36
CA ALA A 85 8.03 -64.78 -37.66
C ALA A 85 8.82 -66.07 -37.96
N LYS A 86 8.14 -67.12 -38.47
CA LYS A 86 8.78 -68.39 -38.87
C LYS A 86 9.24 -68.40 -40.33
N GLU A 87 8.73 -67.52 -41.18
CA GLU A 87 9.10 -67.42 -42.60
C GLU A 87 9.95 -66.16 -42.79
N LYS A 88 11.23 -66.32 -43.16
CA LYS A 88 12.17 -65.20 -43.34
C LYS A 88 11.55 -64.08 -44.20
N LEU A 89 11.48 -62.88 -43.62
CA LEU A 89 10.72 -61.74 -44.13
C LEU A 89 11.09 -61.30 -45.56
N PRO A 90 10.11 -61.11 -46.46
CA PRO A 90 10.27 -60.34 -47.69
C PRO A 90 10.08 -58.82 -47.47
N ASN A 91 10.92 -58.02 -48.14
CA ASN A 91 11.04 -56.56 -48.06
C ASN A 91 9.90 -55.74 -48.73
N ARG A 92 8.62 -56.07 -48.53
CA ARG A 92 7.52 -55.19 -49.00
C ARG A 92 6.32 -55.25 -48.07
N TRP A 93 6.23 -54.26 -47.19
CA TRP A 93 5.07 -54.02 -46.34
C TRP A 93 4.24 -52.87 -46.92
N GLU A 94 3.43 -53.16 -47.92
CA GLU A 94 2.36 -52.27 -48.41
C GLU A 94 1.00 -52.93 -48.15
N ASN A 95 0.85 -53.60 -47.00
CA ASN A 95 -0.43 -54.18 -46.64
C ASN A 95 -1.22 -53.14 -45.84
N LEU A 96 -2.11 -52.41 -46.52
CA LEU A 96 -2.93 -51.34 -45.95
C LEU A 96 -3.69 -51.81 -44.70
N GLU A 97 -4.16 -53.07 -44.69
CA GLU A 97 -4.83 -53.69 -43.55
C GLU A 97 -3.94 -53.80 -42.30
N PHE A 98 -2.62 -54.02 -42.47
CA PHE A 98 -1.70 -54.08 -41.33
C PHE A 98 -1.57 -52.71 -40.66
N TYR A 99 -1.35 -51.65 -41.45
CA TYR A 99 -1.27 -50.28 -40.92
C TYR A 99 -2.60 -49.79 -40.35
N GLN A 100 -3.73 -50.17 -40.95
CA GLN A 100 -5.07 -49.91 -40.38
C GLN A 100 -5.28 -50.62 -39.04
N ASN A 101 -4.85 -51.87 -38.91
CA ASN A 101 -4.93 -52.60 -37.65
C ASN A 101 -4.00 -52.03 -36.58
N VAL A 102 -2.79 -51.60 -36.94
CA VAL A 102 -1.87 -50.91 -36.01
C VAL A 102 -2.48 -49.59 -35.53
N ALA A 103 -3.03 -48.78 -36.43
CA ALA A 103 -3.73 -47.55 -36.07
C ALA A 103 -4.95 -47.80 -35.15
N LYS A 104 -5.70 -48.89 -35.41
CA LYS A 104 -6.82 -49.30 -34.55
C LYS A 104 -6.36 -49.73 -33.16
N VAL A 105 -5.23 -50.43 -33.06
CA VAL A 105 -4.64 -50.80 -31.77
C VAL A 105 -4.18 -49.55 -31.00
N GLU A 106 -3.53 -48.60 -31.67
CA GLU A 106 -3.15 -47.32 -31.06
C GLU A 106 -4.36 -46.52 -30.57
N GLU A 107 -5.46 -46.52 -31.33
CA GLU A 107 -6.73 -45.89 -30.94
C GLU A 107 -7.33 -46.58 -29.70
N LEU A 108 -7.39 -47.91 -29.68
CA LEU A 108 -7.88 -48.68 -28.53
C LEU A 108 -7.02 -48.47 -27.28
N GLU A 109 -5.70 -48.35 -27.44
CA GLU A 109 -4.80 -48.03 -26.34
C GLU A 109 -5.05 -46.62 -25.78
N LYS A 110 -5.33 -45.63 -26.63
CA LYS A 110 -5.74 -44.28 -26.19
C LYS A 110 -7.05 -44.33 -25.43
N CYS A 111 -8.07 -45.03 -25.95
CA CYS A 111 -9.35 -45.23 -25.27
C CYS A 111 -9.17 -45.92 -23.90
N LYS A 112 -8.33 -46.95 -23.83
CA LYS A 112 -8.01 -47.62 -22.57
C LYS A 112 -7.37 -46.67 -21.55
N ARG A 113 -6.37 -45.88 -21.96
CA ARG A 113 -5.72 -44.88 -21.08
C ARG A 113 -6.73 -43.84 -20.60
N TYR A 114 -7.59 -43.35 -21.49
CA TYR A 114 -8.67 -42.42 -21.15
C TYR A 114 -9.62 -43.01 -20.10
N MET A 115 -10.09 -44.24 -20.31
CA MET A 115 -10.97 -44.92 -19.35
C MET A 115 -10.29 -45.17 -18.01
N MET A 116 -8.99 -45.48 -17.99
CA MET A 116 -8.24 -45.64 -16.73
C MET A 116 -8.18 -44.34 -15.92
N VAL A 117 -8.01 -43.19 -16.57
CA VAL A 117 -8.02 -41.88 -15.88
C VAL A 117 -9.42 -41.53 -15.38
N LEU A 118 -10.45 -41.83 -16.18
CA LEU A 118 -11.84 -41.64 -15.78
C LEU A 118 -12.23 -42.50 -14.56
N ASP A 119 -11.86 -43.78 -14.60
CA ASP A 119 -12.06 -44.72 -13.49
C ASP A 119 -11.28 -44.30 -12.24
N PHE A 120 -10.06 -43.79 -12.43
CA PHE A 120 -9.28 -43.22 -11.34
C PHE A 120 -9.98 -42.04 -10.67
N TYR A 121 -10.47 -41.06 -11.45
CA TYR A 121 -11.14 -39.88 -10.90
C TYR A 121 -12.42 -40.24 -10.15
N THR A 122 -13.25 -41.11 -10.74
CA THR A 122 -14.52 -41.54 -10.15
C THR A 122 -14.30 -42.38 -8.88
N THR A 123 -13.48 -43.42 -8.97
CA THR A 123 -13.16 -44.30 -7.82
C THR A 123 -12.45 -43.54 -6.70
N THR A 124 -11.52 -42.64 -7.02
CA THR A 124 -10.81 -41.86 -6.00
C THR A 124 -11.73 -40.84 -5.35
N SER A 125 -12.61 -40.20 -6.12
CA SER A 125 -13.65 -39.30 -5.59
C SER A 125 -14.59 -40.04 -4.62
N GLU A 126 -15.05 -41.24 -4.96
CA GLU A 126 -15.88 -42.06 -4.06
C GLU A 126 -15.15 -42.38 -2.75
N LYS A 127 -13.89 -42.83 -2.84
CA LYS A 127 -13.05 -43.12 -1.65
C LYS A 127 -12.80 -41.90 -0.77
N ILE A 128 -12.62 -40.71 -1.36
CA ILE A 128 -12.52 -39.46 -0.58
C ILE A 128 -13.82 -39.23 0.20
N GLY A 129 -14.98 -39.51 -0.41
CA GLY A 129 -16.28 -39.46 0.26
C GLY A 129 -16.39 -40.43 1.44
N ASP A 130 -16.08 -41.70 1.21
CA ASP A 130 -16.17 -42.76 2.22
C ASP A 130 -15.23 -42.49 3.41
N ASN A 131 -14.00 -42.06 3.14
CA ASN A 131 -13.02 -41.72 4.17
C ASN A 131 -13.45 -40.49 4.98
N MET A 132 -14.12 -39.52 4.35
CA MET A 132 -14.66 -38.34 5.04
C MET A 132 -15.85 -38.68 5.94
N GLU A 133 -16.64 -39.70 5.60
CA GLU A 133 -17.73 -40.20 6.45
C GLU A 133 -17.23 -41.10 7.59
N SER A 134 -16.06 -41.72 7.41
CA SER A 134 -15.45 -42.66 8.38
C SER A 134 -14.43 -42.02 9.33
N ASP A 135 -14.41 -40.68 9.45
CA ASP A 135 -13.44 -39.89 10.24
C ASP A 135 -11.94 -40.09 9.88
N LEU A 136 -11.65 -40.63 8.69
CA LEU A 136 -10.30 -40.82 8.15
C LEU A 136 -9.86 -39.59 7.33
N GLU A 137 -9.79 -38.44 7.98
CA GLU A 137 -9.54 -37.16 7.29
C GLU A 137 -8.17 -37.08 6.60
N MET A 138 -7.11 -37.58 7.24
CA MET A 138 -5.76 -37.52 6.66
C MET A 138 -5.66 -38.36 5.38
N ASP A 139 -6.30 -39.53 5.35
CA ASP A 139 -6.31 -40.41 4.19
C ASP A 139 -7.13 -39.79 3.05
N ALA A 140 -8.24 -39.12 3.38
CA ALA A 140 -9.03 -38.35 2.40
C ALA A 140 -8.22 -37.20 1.79
N ILE A 141 -7.41 -36.49 2.59
CA ILE A 141 -6.54 -35.41 2.12
C ILE A 141 -5.41 -35.95 1.24
N GLU A 142 -4.82 -37.09 1.57
CA GLU A 142 -3.79 -37.74 0.75
C GLU A 142 -4.34 -38.15 -0.63
N LEU A 143 -5.51 -38.77 -0.66
CA LEU A 143 -6.20 -39.10 -1.91
C LEU A 143 -6.51 -37.83 -2.73
N PHE A 144 -6.94 -36.76 -2.06
CA PHE A 144 -7.20 -35.48 -2.72
C PHE A 144 -5.93 -34.84 -3.30
N HIS A 145 -4.81 -34.90 -2.59
CA HIS A 145 -3.53 -34.43 -3.10
C HIS A 145 -3.12 -35.19 -4.36
N ARG A 146 -3.32 -36.51 -4.38
CA ARG A 146 -3.07 -37.35 -5.56
C ARG A 146 -3.95 -36.97 -6.75
N VAL A 147 -5.22 -36.62 -6.52
CA VAL A 147 -6.13 -36.09 -7.56
C VAL A 147 -5.61 -34.75 -8.10
N LYS A 148 -5.18 -33.84 -7.23
CA LYS A 148 -4.58 -32.55 -7.61
C LYS A 148 -3.28 -32.71 -8.41
N GLU A 149 -2.43 -33.64 -8.01
CA GLU A 149 -1.19 -33.95 -8.71
C GLU A 149 -1.48 -34.47 -10.12
N ILE A 150 -2.43 -35.42 -10.25
CA ILE A 150 -2.77 -35.98 -11.57
C ILE A 150 -3.39 -34.93 -12.48
N GLU A 151 -4.29 -34.09 -11.95
CA GLU A 151 -4.89 -33.01 -12.71
C GLU A 151 -3.85 -32.01 -13.19
N ASN A 152 -2.94 -31.58 -12.31
CA ASN A 152 -1.94 -30.59 -12.67
C ASN A 152 -0.81 -31.15 -13.55
N VAL A 153 -0.33 -32.38 -13.31
CA VAL A 153 0.84 -32.92 -14.02
C VAL A 153 0.45 -33.52 -15.38
N TYR A 154 -0.67 -34.24 -15.47
CA TYR A 154 -0.98 -35.04 -16.66
C TYR A 154 -2.16 -34.49 -17.48
N VAL A 155 -3.23 -34.02 -16.83
CA VAL A 155 -4.48 -33.69 -17.53
C VAL A 155 -4.54 -32.22 -17.95
N GLY A 156 -4.08 -31.30 -17.11
CA GLY A 156 -4.12 -29.85 -17.35
C GLY A 156 -3.24 -29.37 -18.51
N VAL A 157 -2.29 -30.20 -18.97
CA VAL A 157 -1.39 -29.90 -20.10
C VAL A 157 -1.85 -30.58 -21.40
N GLY A 158 -2.77 -31.54 -21.34
CA GLY A 158 -3.21 -32.32 -22.49
C GLY A 158 -4.38 -31.70 -23.26
N ASP A 159 -4.56 -32.10 -24.52
CA ASP A 159 -5.63 -31.64 -25.42
C ASP A 159 -7.02 -32.23 -25.11
N CYS A 160 -7.15 -33.02 -24.03
CA CYS A 160 -8.40 -33.70 -23.65
C CYS A 160 -9.33 -32.81 -22.83
N GLU A 161 -10.17 -32.02 -23.51
CA GLU A 161 -11.09 -31.06 -22.88
C GLU A 161 -12.04 -31.70 -21.84
N HIS A 162 -12.58 -32.89 -22.12
CA HIS A 162 -13.52 -33.56 -21.23
C HIS A 162 -12.88 -34.03 -19.91
N LEU A 163 -11.67 -34.60 -19.96
CA LEU A 163 -10.96 -35.02 -18.75
C LEU A 163 -10.53 -33.83 -17.91
N ARG A 164 -10.06 -32.76 -18.55
CA ARG A 164 -9.70 -31.51 -17.87
C ARG A 164 -10.90 -30.86 -17.20
N THR A 165 -12.05 -30.83 -17.86
CA THR A 165 -13.29 -30.30 -17.26
C THR A 165 -13.73 -31.14 -16.06
N LEU A 166 -13.68 -32.47 -16.20
CA LEU A 166 -14.00 -33.39 -15.11
C LEU A 166 -13.05 -33.24 -13.92
N GLY A 167 -11.74 -33.28 -14.17
CA GLY A 167 -10.72 -33.20 -13.14
C GLY A 167 -10.75 -31.85 -12.41
N ALA A 168 -10.83 -30.73 -13.14
CA ALA A 168 -11.05 -29.41 -12.55
C ALA A 168 -12.35 -29.35 -11.72
N GLY A 169 -13.42 -29.96 -12.21
CA GLY A 169 -14.70 -30.06 -11.49
C GLY A 169 -14.59 -30.84 -10.18
N ILE A 170 -13.91 -32.00 -10.19
CA ILE A 170 -13.66 -32.82 -9.00
C ILE A 170 -12.77 -32.09 -8.00
N VAL A 171 -11.68 -31.46 -8.46
CA VAL A 171 -10.78 -30.67 -7.61
C VAL A 171 -11.53 -29.50 -6.97
N SER A 172 -12.33 -28.77 -7.75
CA SER A 172 -13.13 -27.65 -7.25
C SER A 172 -14.17 -28.11 -6.21
N TYR A 173 -14.89 -29.20 -6.50
CA TYR A 173 -15.89 -29.77 -5.60
C TYR A 173 -15.28 -30.19 -4.26
N TRP A 174 -14.21 -30.98 -4.28
CA TRP A 174 -13.57 -31.45 -3.04
C TRP A 174 -12.88 -30.32 -2.28
N SER A 175 -12.24 -29.37 -2.98
CA SER A 175 -11.67 -28.17 -2.36
C SER A 175 -12.74 -27.39 -1.58
N ALA A 176 -13.90 -27.14 -2.20
CA ALA A 176 -15.02 -26.46 -1.54
C ALA A 176 -15.57 -27.26 -0.35
N LYS A 177 -15.68 -28.60 -0.48
CA LYS A 177 -16.17 -29.48 0.59
C LYS A 177 -15.20 -29.55 1.78
N PHE A 178 -13.89 -29.63 1.53
CA PHE A 178 -12.87 -29.54 2.59
C PHE A 178 -12.87 -28.17 3.25
N ALA A 179 -12.95 -27.08 2.49
CA ALA A 179 -13.04 -25.73 3.04
C ALA A 179 -14.28 -25.55 3.93
N GLN A 180 -15.43 -26.11 3.53
CA GLN A 180 -16.65 -26.08 4.35
C GLN A 180 -16.51 -26.90 5.65
N LYS A 181 -15.88 -28.07 5.60
CA LYS A 181 -15.63 -28.89 6.81
C LYS A 181 -14.65 -28.16 7.74
N LEU A 182 -13.46 -27.83 7.25
CA LEU A 182 -12.41 -27.16 8.01
C LEU A 182 -12.89 -25.82 8.58
N GLY A 183 -13.71 -25.06 7.83
CA GLY A 183 -14.32 -23.83 8.32
C GLY A 183 -15.18 -24.06 9.57
N ARG A 184 -16.04 -25.10 9.57
CA ARG A 184 -16.84 -25.48 10.74
C ARG A 184 -15.99 -25.97 11.90
N ASP A 185 -14.93 -26.72 11.60
CA ASP A 185 -13.99 -27.21 12.63
C ASP A 185 -13.26 -26.04 13.29
N PHE A 186 -12.78 -25.07 12.51
CA PHE A 186 -12.18 -23.83 13.03
C PHE A 186 -13.17 -23.01 13.85
N GLU A 187 -14.43 -22.87 13.41
CA GLU A 187 -15.47 -22.17 14.19
C GLU A 187 -15.65 -22.80 15.58
N GLN A 188 -15.80 -24.13 15.65
CA GLN A 188 -15.95 -24.85 16.91
C GLN A 188 -14.70 -24.76 17.79
N LEU A 189 -13.52 -24.88 17.19
CA LEU A 189 -12.25 -24.77 17.90
C LEU A 189 -12.09 -23.37 18.48
N PHE A 190 -12.25 -22.32 17.68
CA PHE A 190 -12.13 -20.94 18.14
C PHE A 190 -13.19 -20.60 19.19
N GLU A 191 -14.41 -21.12 19.09
CA GLU A 191 -15.41 -21.01 20.15
C GLU A 191 -14.95 -21.68 21.46
N ALA A 192 -14.33 -22.86 21.38
CA ALA A 192 -13.76 -23.56 22.54
C ALA A 192 -12.57 -22.79 23.17
N PHE A 193 -11.82 -22.04 22.37
CA PHE A 193 -10.78 -21.09 22.82
C PHE A 193 -11.37 -19.77 23.37
N GLY A 194 -12.69 -19.57 23.31
CA GLY A 194 -13.34 -18.35 23.79
C GLY A 194 -13.20 -17.16 22.83
N TRP A 195 -13.00 -17.39 21.53
CA TRP A 195 -12.94 -16.32 20.53
C TRP A 195 -14.34 -15.81 20.14
N PRO A 196 -14.53 -14.51 19.80
CA PRO A 196 -13.56 -13.40 19.88
C PRO A 196 -13.49 -12.72 21.26
N LEU A 197 -14.38 -13.08 22.18
CA LEU A 197 -14.51 -12.44 23.49
C LEU A 197 -14.03 -13.41 24.57
N ARG A 198 -12.85 -13.12 25.17
CA ARG A 198 -12.29 -13.81 26.35
C ARG A 198 -13.13 -13.61 27.63
N LEU A 199 -14.46 -13.60 27.53
CA LEU A 199 -15.37 -13.53 28.66
C LEU A 199 -15.48 -14.86 29.39
N LYS A 200 -15.05 -15.96 28.77
CA LYS A 200 -14.98 -17.27 29.42
C LYS A 200 -13.51 -17.58 29.68
N THR A 201 -13.18 -17.88 30.93
CA THR A 201 -11.91 -18.46 31.37
C THR A 201 -11.76 -19.90 30.86
N ALA A 202 -12.06 -20.14 29.57
CA ALA A 202 -11.83 -21.42 28.93
C ALA A 202 -10.32 -21.56 28.79
N ILE A 203 -9.72 -22.38 29.65
CA ILE A 203 -8.34 -22.81 29.49
C ILE A 203 -8.39 -23.95 28.46
N PRO A 204 -7.96 -23.73 27.22
CA PRO A 204 -7.97 -24.77 26.20
C PRO A 204 -7.15 -25.97 26.70
N THR A 205 -7.70 -27.18 26.52
CA THR A 205 -6.99 -28.40 26.91
C THR A 205 -5.87 -28.70 25.91
N LEU A 206 -4.88 -29.50 26.31
CA LEU A 206 -3.84 -29.98 25.41
C LEU A 206 -4.44 -30.67 24.16
N GLU A 207 -5.55 -31.37 24.33
CA GLU A 207 -6.29 -32.01 23.24
C GLU A 207 -6.85 -30.98 22.24
N THR A 208 -7.39 -29.85 22.71
CA THR A 208 -7.88 -28.77 21.84
C THR A 208 -6.74 -28.14 21.05
N HIS A 209 -5.56 -27.97 21.66
CA HIS A 209 -4.35 -27.50 20.97
C HIS A 209 -3.89 -28.47 19.88
N GLU A 210 -3.87 -29.77 20.15
CA GLU A 210 -3.52 -30.78 19.14
C GLU A 210 -4.55 -30.86 18.01
N LYS A 211 -5.85 -30.68 18.31
CA LYS A 211 -6.90 -30.58 17.28
C LYS A 211 -6.71 -29.36 16.38
N LEU A 212 -6.38 -28.20 16.97
CA LEU A 212 -6.09 -26.98 16.21
C LEU A 212 -4.87 -27.17 15.29
N ARG A 213 -3.78 -27.73 15.81
CA ARG A 213 -2.59 -28.02 15.00
C ARG A 213 -2.93 -28.94 13.83
N ARG A 214 -3.65 -30.03 14.08
CA ARG A 214 -4.10 -30.94 13.02
C ARG A 214 -4.97 -30.24 11.98
N ALA A 215 -5.92 -29.41 12.38
CA ALA A 215 -6.76 -28.67 11.45
C ALA A 215 -5.96 -27.70 10.56
N ILE A 216 -4.94 -27.03 11.10
CA ILE A 216 -4.04 -26.15 10.33
C ILE A 216 -3.18 -26.97 9.35
N THR A 217 -2.60 -28.09 9.79
CA THR A 217 -1.83 -28.98 8.91
C THR A 217 -2.72 -29.58 7.81
N SER A 218 -3.95 -30.00 8.13
CA SER A 218 -4.95 -30.44 7.14
C SER A 218 -5.22 -29.34 6.12
N PHE A 219 -5.45 -28.10 6.58
CA PHE A 219 -5.66 -26.95 5.70
C PHE A 219 -4.45 -26.67 4.80
N ALA A 220 -3.23 -26.67 5.35
CA ALA A 220 -2.00 -26.47 4.59
C ALA A 220 -1.85 -27.53 3.48
N ARG A 221 -2.10 -28.80 3.79
CA ARG A 221 -2.04 -29.91 2.82
C ARG A 221 -3.13 -29.83 1.75
N VAL A 222 -4.35 -29.47 2.13
CA VAL A 222 -5.45 -29.26 1.18
C VAL A 222 -5.12 -28.13 0.22
N ASN A 223 -4.42 -27.07 0.65
CA ASN A 223 -4.09 -25.91 -0.17
C ASN A 223 -2.68 -25.94 -0.79
N ALA A 224 -1.89 -26.98 -0.51
CA ALA A 224 -0.58 -27.16 -1.11
C ALA A 224 -0.70 -27.11 -2.64
N LYS A 225 0.11 -26.25 -3.27
CA LYS A 225 0.31 -26.26 -4.72
C LYS A 225 1.20 -27.47 -5.04
N PRO A 226 0.88 -28.26 -6.09
CA PRO A 226 1.78 -29.33 -6.50
C PRO A 226 3.10 -28.74 -6.99
N VAL A 227 4.21 -29.39 -6.62
CA VAL A 227 5.58 -28.98 -6.99
C VAL A 227 5.72 -29.03 -8.51
N ARG A 228 5.64 -27.86 -9.14
CA ARG A 228 6.25 -27.60 -10.45
C ARG A 228 7.42 -26.68 -10.18
N ASP A 229 8.61 -27.06 -10.63
CA ASP A 229 9.80 -26.20 -10.59
C ASP A 229 9.42 -24.78 -11.05
N SER A 230 9.34 -23.86 -10.10
CA SER A 230 8.91 -22.49 -10.35
C SER A 230 9.97 -21.57 -9.76
N THR A 231 10.94 -21.24 -10.59
CA THR A 231 11.92 -20.16 -10.37
C THR A 231 11.31 -18.76 -10.44
N ASN A 232 9.98 -18.61 -10.35
CA ASN A 232 9.30 -17.32 -10.43
C ASN A 232 8.19 -17.23 -9.36
N GLU A 233 8.55 -16.99 -8.10
CA GLU A 233 7.63 -16.43 -7.11
C GLU A 233 8.26 -15.18 -6.48
N LEU A 234 8.31 -14.09 -7.27
CA LEU A 234 8.56 -12.73 -6.78
C LEU A 234 7.86 -11.68 -7.66
N GLU A 235 6.59 -11.89 -8.04
CA GLU A 235 5.76 -10.79 -8.54
C GLU A 235 4.33 -10.93 -8.03
N GLU A 236 4.12 -10.65 -6.74
CA GLU A 236 2.81 -10.18 -6.30
C GLU A 236 2.62 -8.77 -6.86
N THR A 237 1.88 -8.65 -7.95
CA THR A 237 1.42 -7.34 -8.42
C THR A 237 0.60 -6.67 -7.29
N PRO A 238 0.82 -5.37 -7.00
CA PRO A 238 0.15 -4.66 -5.90
C PRO A 238 -1.38 -4.53 -6.02
N ASN A 239 -1.99 -5.09 -7.06
CA ASN A 239 -3.44 -5.08 -7.32
C ASN A 239 -4.12 -6.47 -7.28
N SER A 240 -3.42 -7.53 -6.84
CA SER A 240 -4.10 -8.81 -6.57
C SER A 240 -5.05 -8.66 -5.38
N LYS A 241 -6.31 -9.07 -5.52
CA LYS A 241 -7.27 -9.07 -4.41
C LYS A 241 -6.73 -9.96 -3.30
N PHE A 242 -6.41 -9.36 -2.16
CA PHE A 242 -6.00 -10.09 -0.97
C PHE A 242 -7.13 -11.02 -0.52
N ASP A 243 -6.86 -12.33 -0.50
CA ASP A 243 -7.75 -13.35 0.05
C ASP A 243 -7.04 -14.02 1.23
N PRO A 244 -7.42 -13.72 2.48
CA PRO A 244 -6.76 -14.27 3.67
C PRO A 244 -6.99 -15.78 3.78
N ILE A 245 -6.12 -16.48 4.50
CA ILE A 245 -6.28 -17.91 4.75
C ILE A 245 -7.57 -18.20 5.54
N LEU A 246 -8.14 -19.40 5.35
CA LEU A 246 -9.40 -19.79 5.98
C LEU A 246 -9.43 -19.60 7.51
N PRO A 247 -8.38 -19.96 8.29
CA PRO A 247 -8.35 -19.66 9.73
C PRO A 247 -8.60 -18.18 10.03
N VAL A 248 -7.96 -17.27 9.29
CA VAL A 248 -8.12 -15.82 9.46
C VAL A 248 -9.51 -15.37 9.02
N GLN A 249 -10.06 -15.92 7.93
CA GLN A 249 -11.44 -15.66 7.50
C GLN A 249 -12.45 -15.97 8.61
N VAL A 250 -12.31 -17.14 9.26
CA VAL A 250 -13.18 -17.57 10.36
C VAL A 250 -13.01 -16.65 11.59
N LEU A 251 -11.78 -16.31 11.96
CA LEU A 251 -11.51 -15.35 13.05
C LEU A 251 -12.17 -13.99 12.81
N MET A 252 -12.16 -13.52 11.56
CA MET A 252 -12.70 -12.22 11.16
C MET A 252 -14.22 -12.19 11.09
N ALA A 253 -14.89 -13.32 10.86
CA ALA A 253 -16.35 -13.38 10.70
C ALA A 253 -17.16 -12.72 11.85
N PRO A 254 -16.89 -12.97 13.15
CA PRO A 254 -17.59 -12.29 14.23
C PRO A 254 -17.22 -10.80 14.35
N LEU A 255 -15.98 -10.41 14.04
CA LEU A 255 -15.53 -9.01 14.06
C LEU A 255 -16.21 -8.19 12.97
N LYS A 256 -16.25 -8.72 11.73
CA LYS A 256 -16.98 -8.10 10.60
C LYS A 256 -18.46 -7.92 10.92
N ARG A 257 -19.11 -8.92 11.53
CA ARG A 257 -20.51 -8.82 11.99
C ARG A 257 -20.70 -7.71 13.02
N ARG A 258 -19.83 -7.66 14.04
CA ARG A 258 -19.88 -6.63 15.09
C ARG A 258 -19.64 -5.23 14.52
N PHE A 259 -18.64 -5.08 13.65
CA PHE A 259 -18.32 -3.82 13.02
C PHE A 259 -19.47 -3.32 12.15
N ARG A 260 -20.05 -4.19 11.32
CA ARG A 260 -21.23 -3.86 10.51
C ARG A 260 -22.41 -3.42 11.37
N PHE A 261 -22.65 -4.10 12.48
CA PHE A 261 -23.73 -3.75 13.41
C PHE A 261 -23.51 -2.38 14.07
N HIS A 262 -22.30 -2.02 14.49
CA HIS A 262 -22.06 -0.77 15.22
C HIS A 262 -21.76 0.44 14.34
N PHE A 263 -21.10 0.24 13.20
CA PHE A 263 -20.52 1.32 12.40
C PHE A 263 -21.02 1.37 10.94
N LEU A 264 -21.83 0.41 10.50
CA LEU A 264 -22.49 0.43 9.18
C LEU A 264 -24.03 0.37 9.29
N SER A 265 -24.58 0.68 10.46
CA SER A 265 -26.03 0.76 10.69
C SER A 265 -26.39 2.12 11.29
N ASP A 266 -27.68 2.47 11.30
CA ASP A 266 -28.23 3.74 11.84
C ASP A 266 -28.18 3.84 13.38
N LYS A 267 -27.15 3.26 14.00
CA LYS A 267 -26.91 3.34 15.43
C LYS A 267 -26.23 4.66 15.77
N PRO A 268 -26.40 5.15 17.02
CA PRO A 268 -25.66 6.32 17.51
C PRO A 268 -24.15 6.18 17.34
N THR A 269 -23.61 4.95 17.41
CA THR A 269 -22.19 4.63 17.23
C THR A 269 -21.67 4.82 15.80
N SER A 270 -22.54 5.02 14.80
CA SER A 270 -22.17 5.41 13.43
C SER A 270 -22.34 6.91 13.20
N GLU A 271 -22.09 7.73 14.22
CA GLU A 271 -22.10 9.18 14.09
C GLU A 271 -20.94 9.63 13.18
N SER A 272 -21.26 10.19 12.01
CA SER A 272 -20.27 10.65 11.03
C SER A 272 -19.37 11.79 11.55
N SER A 273 -19.78 12.48 12.61
CA SER A 273 -19.00 13.56 13.21
C SER A 273 -17.81 13.08 14.06
N LYS A 274 -17.76 11.78 14.40
CA LYS A 274 -16.79 11.19 15.35
C LYS A 274 -16.08 9.95 14.79
N PRO A 275 -15.15 10.14 13.84
CA PRO A 275 -14.39 9.03 13.28
C PRO A 275 -13.54 8.27 14.31
N GLU A 276 -13.14 8.94 15.39
CA GLU A 276 -12.32 8.37 16.47
C GLU A 276 -12.94 7.11 17.09
N TRP A 277 -14.27 6.94 17.04
CA TRP A 277 -14.94 5.78 17.64
C TRP A 277 -14.67 4.48 16.91
N TYR A 278 -14.75 4.47 15.59
CA TYR A 278 -14.48 3.25 14.83
C TYR A 278 -12.98 2.99 14.75
N PHE A 279 -12.13 4.02 14.67
CA PHE A 279 -10.67 3.86 14.75
C PHE A 279 -10.26 3.26 16.10
N SER A 280 -10.68 3.84 17.22
CA SER A 280 -10.36 3.34 18.55
C SER A 280 -10.84 1.89 18.76
N GLN A 281 -12.05 1.57 18.29
CA GLN A 281 -12.57 0.21 18.45
C GLN A 281 -11.75 -0.81 17.66
N VAL A 282 -11.32 -0.45 16.45
CA VAL A 282 -10.50 -1.31 15.59
C VAL A 282 -9.09 -1.45 16.17
N LYS A 283 -8.47 -0.36 16.65
CA LYS A 283 -7.18 -0.40 17.35
C LYS A 283 -7.22 -1.34 18.55
N GLN A 284 -8.25 -1.20 19.38
CA GLN A 284 -8.45 -2.06 20.54
C GLN A 284 -8.56 -3.55 20.14
N TRP A 285 -9.27 -3.86 19.05
CA TRP A 285 -9.31 -5.23 18.54
C TRP A 285 -7.94 -5.75 18.11
N VAL A 286 -7.13 -4.94 17.44
CA VAL A 286 -5.78 -5.36 17.06
C VAL A 286 -4.95 -5.64 18.32
N PHE A 287 -4.91 -4.72 19.28
CA PHE A 287 -4.11 -4.89 20.51
C PHE A 287 -4.57 -6.07 21.38
N ASP A 288 -5.88 -6.29 21.50
CA ASP A 288 -6.40 -7.37 22.35
C ASP A 288 -6.33 -8.76 21.70
N LEU A 289 -6.42 -8.81 20.37
CA LEU A 289 -6.62 -10.07 19.65
C LEU A 289 -5.37 -10.59 18.96
N VAL A 290 -4.43 -9.74 18.55
CA VAL A 290 -3.14 -10.19 17.99
C VAL A 290 -2.37 -11.11 18.95
N PRO A 291 -2.33 -10.87 20.28
CA PRO A 291 -1.69 -11.81 21.20
C PRO A 291 -2.27 -13.23 21.11
N PHE A 292 -3.58 -13.37 20.89
CA PHE A 292 -4.21 -14.67 20.65
C PHE A 292 -3.69 -15.31 19.36
N VAL A 293 -3.70 -14.57 18.25
CA VAL A 293 -3.21 -15.06 16.94
C VAL A 293 -1.74 -15.47 17.04
N LYS A 294 -0.92 -14.66 17.70
CA LYS A 294 0.50 -14.92 17.95
C LYS A 294 0.72 -16.21 18.74
N THR A 295 -0.02 -16.41 19.83
CA THR A 295 0.15 -17.59 20.69
C THR A 295 -0.36 -18.88 20.06
N HIS A 296 -1.47 -18.84 19.32
CA HIS A 296 -2.19 -20.06 18.91
C HIS A 296 -2.04 -20.44 17.44
N LEU A 297 -1.72 -19.48 16.56
CA LEU A 297 -1.72 -19.70 15.11
C LEU A 297 -0.36 -19.41 14.46
N GLU A 298 0.26 -18.28 14.80
CA GLU A 298 1.43 -17.75 14.08
C GLU A 298 2.56 -18.78 13.90
N GLN A 299 2.98 -19.44 14.98
CA GLN A 299 4.06 -20.42 14.91
C GLN A 299 3.76 -21.58 13.96
N ILE A 300 2.51 -22.05 13.95
CA ILE A 300 2.08 -23.21 13.14
C ILE A 300 1.92 -22.80 11.68
N THR A 301 1.36 -21.63 11.40
CA THR A 301 1.15 -21.18 10.02
C THR A 301 2.46 -20.77 9.36
N VAL A 302 3.38 -20.15 10.10
CA VAL A 302 4.72 -19.87 9.58
C VAL A 302 5.48 -21.17 9.30
N SER A 303 5.39 -22.19 10.17
CA SER A 303 6.11 -23.45 9.93
C SER A 303 5.54 -24.30 8.80
N GLU A 304 4.20 -24.36 8.68
CA GLU A 304 3.54 -25.24 7.70
C GLU A 304 3.31 -24.56 6.34
N MET A 305 3.20 -23.23 6.30
CA MET A 305 2.81 -22.48 5.09
C MET A 305 3.74 -21.32 4.75
N GLY A 306 4.65 -20.90 5.63
CA GLY A 306 5.49 -19.71 5.44
C GLY A 306 4.71 -18.40 5.50
N ILE A 307 3.49 -18.40 6.05
CA ILE A 307 2.58 -17.26 6.08
C ILE A 307 2.40 -16.75 7.52
N SER A 308 2.54 -15.44 7.71
CA SER A 308 2.24 -14.76 8.97
C SER A 308 0.73 -14.51 9.11
N CYS A 309 0.10 -15.22 10.04
CA CYS A 309 -1.30 -15.00 10.39
C CYS A 309 -1.54 -13.61 10.99
N ILE A 310 -0.57 -13.09 11.74
CA ILE A 310 -0.66 -11.76 12.34
C ILE A 310 -0.81 -10.70 11.24
N ILE A 311 0.03 -10.75 10.21
CA ILE A 311 -0.02 -9.81 9.09
C ILE A 311 -1.35 -9.94 8.36
N GLU A 312 -1.80 -11.15 8.01
CA GLU A 312 -3.08 -11.35 7.33
C GLU A 312 -4.29 -10.89 8.15
N PHE A 313 -4.26 -11.13 9.47
CA PHE A 313 -5.30 -10.67 10.38
C PHE A 313 -5.36 -9.14 10.42
N VAL A 314 -4.21 -8.48 10.57
CA VAL A 314 -4.13 -7.01 10.59
C VAL A 314 -4.57 -6.43 9.24
N ARG A 315 -4.17 -7.03 8.11
CA ARG A 315 -4.67 -6.66 6.77
C ARG A 315 -6.19 -6.72 6.70
N CYS A 316 -6.80 -7.83 7.15
CA CYS A 316 -8.25 -7.99 7.16
C CYS A 316 -8.98 -6.92 7.99
N VAL A 317 -8.41 -6.58 9.15
CA VAL A 317 -8.97 -5.57 10.05
C VAL A 317 -8.85 -4.18 9.43
N SER A 318 -7.70 -3.87 8.82
CA SER A 318 -7.47 -2.63 8.09
C SER A 318 -8.37 -2.49 6.86
N ASP A 319 -8.58 -3.55 6.06
CA ASP A 319 -9.46 -3.51 4.88
C ASP A 319 -10.91 -3.15 5.25
N MET A 320 -11.40 -3.70 6.36
CA MET A 320 -12.73 -3.37 6.89
C MET A 320 -12.82 -1.88 7.27
N LEU A 321 -11.75 -1.33 7.85
CA LEU A 321 -11.66 0.07 8.20
C LEU A 321 -11.55 0.97 6.96
N ILE A 322 -10.75 0.57 5.95
CA ILE A 322 -10.63 1.25 4.65
C ILE A 322 -12.02 1.39 4.02
N LEU A 323 -12.80 0.31 3.94
CA LEU A 323 -14.15 0.35 3.38
C LEU A 323 -15.07 1.35 4.10
N LYS A 324 -14.97 1.45 5.43
CA LYS A 324 -15.75 2.43 6.20
C LYS A 324 -15.29 3.85 5.95
N VAL A 325 -13.97 4.08 5.96
CA VAL A 325 -13.39 5.41 5.72
C VAL A 325 -13.67 5.87 4.30
N ASP A 326 -13.55 4.98 3.31
CA ASP A 326 -13.91 5.27 1.93
C ASP A 326 -15.36 5.71 1.80
N ALA A 327 -16.31 4.93 2.33
CA ALA A 327 -17.71 5.32 2.34
C ALA A 327 -17.92 6.67 3.05
N HIS A 328 -17.18 6.92 4.13
CA HIS A 328 -17.24 8.15 4.91
C HIS A 328 -16.58 9.35 4.20
N LEU A 329 -15.65 9.14 3.27
CA LEU A 329 -15.02 10.22 2.49
C LEU A 329 -15.81 10.56 1.22
N GLN A 330 -16.64 9.65 0.73
CA GLN A 330 -17.53 9.86 -0.43
C GLN A 330 -18.76 10.72 -0.09
N ASP A 331 -19.20 10.68 1.16
CA ASP A 331 -20.27 11.55 1.66
C ASP A 331 -19.74 13.00 1.82
N ASP A 332 -20.52 13.99 1.38
CA ASP A 332 -20.15 15.41 1.42
C ASP A 332 -20.13 15.95 2.87
N PHE A 333 -18.97 15.87 3.52
CA PHE A 333 -18.76 16.37 4.89
C PHE A 333 -17.99 17.69 4.95
N ARG A 334 -18.13 18.39 6.08
CA ARG A 334 -17.36 19.59 6.41
C ARG A 334 -15.87 19.27 6.57
N ASP A 335 -15.00 20.19 6.15
CA ASP A 335 -13.54 20.06 6.20
C ASP A 335 -12.99 19.63 7.57
N GLY A 336 -13.64 20.04 8.67
CA GLY A 336 -13.24 19.64 10.03
C GLY A 336 -13.38 18.13 10.33
N VAL A 337 -14.30 17.41 9.67
CA VAL A 337 -14.41 15.94 9.82
C VAL A 337 -13.33 15.24 9.00
N PHE A 338 -13.02 15.77 7.81
CA PHE A 338 -11.94 15.25 6.96
C PHE A 338 -10.59 15.27 7.69
N VAL A 339 -10.24 16.39 8.31
CA VAL A 339 -8.97 16.51 9.07
C VAL A 339 -8.91 15.50 10.20
N LYS A 340 -10.01 15.30 10.95
CA LYS A 340 -10.07 14.27 11.99
C LYS A 340 -9.88 12.86 11.45
N ILE A 341 -10.52 12.52 10.33
CA ILE A 341 -10.35 11.20 9.69
C ILE A 341 -8.87 11.01 9.32
N LEU A 342 -8.25 12.02 8.72
CA LEU A 342 -6.83 11.99 8.34
C LEU A 342 -5.91 11.80 9.55
N GLU A 343 -6.11 12.58 10.62
CA GLU A 343 -5.33 12.47 11.86
C GLU A 343 -5.45 11.08 12.48
N GLU A 344 -6.68 10.57 12.61
CA GLU A 344 -6.92 9.23 13.13
C GLU A 344 -6.36 8.13 12.22
N SER A 345 -6.33 8.36 10.90
CA SER A 345 -5.73 7.42 9.93
C SER A 345 -4.21 7.33 10.08
N ILE A 346 -3.54 8.48 10.22
CA ILE A 346 -2.09 8.55 10.44
C ILE A 346 -1.74 7.95 11.80
N ALA A 347 -2.49 8.29 12.85
CA ALA A 347 -2.30 7.72 14.17
C ALA A 347 -2.51 6.20 14.17
N PHE A 348 -3.56 5.72 13.50
CA PHE A 348 -3.83 4.29 13.33
C PHE A 348 -2.67 3.56 12.66
N GLU A 349 -2.17 4.07 11.52
CA GLU A 349 -1.08 3.41 10.80
C GLU A 349 0.21 3.33 11.64
N ASN A 350 0.58 4.42 12.31
CA ASN A 350 1.78 4.45 13.17
C ASN A 350 1.65 3.50 14.36
N GLU A 351 0.56 3.58 15.13
CA GLU A 351 0.34 2.76 16.33
C GLU A 351 0.28 1.26 15.99
N ILE A 352 -0.42 0.89 14.91
CA ILE A 352 -0.50 -0.51 14.48
C ILE A 352 0.83 -0.97 13.88
N GLY A 353 1.51 -0.12 13.11
CA GLY A 353 2.82 -0.40 12.55
C GLY A 353 3.86 -0.74 13.62
N ASP A 354 3.96 0.11 14.65
CA ASP A 354 4.89 -0.08 15.77
C ASP A 354 4.57 -1.37 16.55
N PHE A 355 3.30 -1.60 16.88
CA PHE A 355 2.88 -2.79 17.61
C PHE A 355 3.12 -4.09 16.84
N VAL A 356 2.84 -4.10 15.53
CA VAL A 356 3.09 -5.30 14.70
C VAL A 356 4.58 -5.51 14.48
N ALA A 357 5.38 -4.43 14.41
CA ALA A 357 6.83 -4.51 14.30
C ALA A 357 7.50 -5.19 15.52
N GLU A 358 6.87 -5.16 16.69
CA GLU A 358 7.28 -5.93 17.88
C GLU A 358 6.79 -7.39 17.84
N CYS A 359 5.77 -7.69 17.04
CA CYS A 359 5.12 -8.99 17.00
C CYS A 359 5.67 -9.95 15.95
N VAL A 360 6.24 -9.43 14.86
CA VAL A 360 6.66 -10.19 13.66
C VAL A 360 8.11 -9.86 13.29
N ASP A 361 8.81 -10.85 12.71
CA ASP A 361 10.18 -10.69 12.23
C ASP A 361 10.33 -9.61 11.14
N SER A 362 11.53 -9.02 11.04
CA SER A 362 11.83 -7.86 10.18
C SER A 362 11.54 -8.07 8.69
N GLN A 363 11.61 -9.31 8.19
CA GLN A 363 11.36 -9.65 6.79
C GLN A 363 9.87 -9.54 6.41
N SER A 364 8.95 -9.73 7.36
CA SER A 364 7.50 -9.71 7.10
C SER A 364 6.89 -8.31 7.17
N LYS A 365 7.69 -7.28 7.50
CA LYS A 365 7.23 -5.88 7.64
C LYS A 365 6.77 -5.27 6.33
N SER A 366 7.31 -5.72 5.19
CA SER A 366 6.95 -5.20 3.87
C SER A 366 5.48 -5.44 3.46
N TYR A 367 4.77 -6.29 4.21
CA TYR A 367 3.40 -6.71 3.89
C TYR A 367 2.33 -6.03 4.75
N LEU A 368 2.73 -5.09 5.61
CA LEU A 368 1.77 -4.29 6.38
C LEU A 368 0.94 -3.39 5.44
N PRO A 369 -0.37 -3.22 5.70
CA PRO A 369 -1.19 -2.29 4.95
C PRO A 369 -0.65 -0.87 5.07
N ALA A 370 -0.36 -0.23 3.93
CA ALA A 370 -0.18 1.21 3.88
C ALA A 370 -1.57 1.86 3.83
N PHE A 371 -2.20 1.96 4.99
CA PHE A 371 -3.58 2.40 5.17
C PHE A 371 -3.81 3.82 4.64
N VAL A 372 -2.97 4.77 5.05
CA VAL A 372 -3.03 6.17 4.62
C VAL A 372 -2.83 6.26 3.11
N ASN A 373 -1.88 5.51 2.56
CA ASN A 373 -1.68 5.42 1.13
C ASN A 373 -2.93 4.86 0.41
N ALA A 374 -3.54 3.78 0.90
CA ALA A 374 -4.70 3.17 0.27
C ALA A 374 -5.93 4.10 0.20
N VAL A 375 -6.15 4.92 1.24
CA VAL A 375 -7.30 5.82 1.34
C VAL A 375 -7.04 7.17 0.67
N PHE A 376 -5.93 7.83 1.01
CA PHE A 376 -5.68 9.22 0.64
C PHE A 376 -4.94 9.41 -0.68
N SER A 377 -4.50 8.32 -1.33
CA SER A 377 -3.86 8.36 -2.65
C SER A 377 -4.76 8.86 -3.78
N ARG A 378 -6.09 8.82 -3.61
CA ARG A 378 -7.02 9.21 -4.66
C ARG A 378 -6.90 10.71 -4.95
N PRO A 379 -7.03 11.16 -6.21
CA PRO A 379 -6.79 12.56 -6.56
C PRO A 379 -7.60 13.57 -5.75
N GLU A 380 -8.89 13.28 -5.51
CA GLU A 380 -9.81 14.16 -4.79
C GLU A 380 -9.46 14.29 -3.30
N THR A 381 -9.23 13.17 -2.62
CA THR A 381 -8.83 13.14 -1.20
C THR A 381 -7.46 13.75 -0.99
N LEU A 382 -6.53 13.49 -1.90
CA LEU A 382 -5.18 14.04 -1.86
C LEU A 382 -5.18 15.56 -2.02
N GLN A 383 -6.00 16.09 -2.93
CA GLN A 383 -6.14 17.53 -3.11
C GLN A 383 -6.74 18.20 -1.87
N ARG A 384 -7.79 17.60 -1.29
CA ARG A 384 -8.37 18.07 -0.03
C ARG A 384 -7.35 18.05 1.12
N TRP A 385 -6.54 17.00 1.21
CA TRP A 385 -5.46 16.91 2.19
C TRP A 385 -4.44 18.04 2.02
N VAL A 386 -3.89 18.23 0.82
CA VAL A 386 -2.92 19.31 0.55
C VAL A 386 -3.50 20.69 0.90
N GLN A 387 -4.77 20.93 0.58
CA GLN A 387 -5.43 22.20 0.93
C GLN A 387 -5.59 22.39 2.43
N ALA A 388 -5.99 21.35 3.17
CA ALA A 388 -6.12 21.40 4.61
C ALA A 388 -4.77 21.66 5.30
N GLU A 389 -3.70 21.00 4.86
CA GLU A 389 -2.35 21.24 5.37
C GLU A 389 -1.88 22.66 5.04
N LYS A 390 -2.15 23.16 3.83
CA LYS A 390 -1.81 24.54 3.47
C LYS A 390 -2.45 25.55 4.41
N LEU A 391 -3.75 25.42 4.68
CA LEU A 391 -4.46 26.30 5.60
C LEU A 391 -3.89 26.22 7.02
N ALA A 392 -3.69 25.01 7.55
CA ALA A 392 -3.14 24.81 8.89
C ALA A 392 -1.70 25.32 9.03
N SER A 393 -0.87 25.16 8.01
CA SER A 393 0.51 25.68 7.99
C SER A 393 0.54 27.21 7.90
N LEU A 394 -0.35 27.83 7.13
CA LEU A 394 -0.46 29.29 7.06
C LEU A 394 -0.95 29.90 8.38
N GLU A 395 -1.92 29.28 9.06
CA GLU A 395 -2.37 29.70 10.38
C GLU A 395 -1.22 29.62 11.41
N LYS A 396 -0.45 28.53 11.42
CA LYS A 396 0.75 28.42 12.25
C LYS A 396 1.78 29.50 11.94
N LEU A 397 1.97 29.83 10.65
CA LEU A 397 2.84 30.95 10.26
C LEU A 397 2.31 32.29 10.75
N ASP A 398 1.00 32.54 10.69
CA ASP A 398 0.38 33.76 11.22
C ASP A 398 0.63 33.90 12.73
N ASP A 399 0.42 32.83 13.48
CA ASP A 399 0.66 32.78 14.93
C ASP A 399 2.14 33.03 15.26
N MET A 400 3.04 32.38 14.52
CA MET A 400 4.49 32.52 14.70
C MET A 400 4.96 33.96 14.46
N PHE A 401 4.53 34.61 13.38
CA PHE A 401 4.95 35.98 13.08
C PHE A 401 4.27 37.03 13.97
N SER A 402 3.10 36.70 14.54
CA SER A 402 2.38 37.57 15.48
C SER A 402 2.91 37.50 16.91
N SER A 403 3.69 36.47 17.26
CA SER A 403 4.28 36.32 18.60
C SER A 403 5.34 37.38 18.88
N GLU A 404 5.25 38.00 20.07
CA GLU A 404 6.22 39.00 20.55
C GLU A 404 7.62 38.39 20.76
N SER A 405 7.70 37.09 21.07
CA SER A 405 8.97 36.38 21.30
C SER A 405 9.58 35.78 20.03
N ALA A 406 8.89 35.84 18.87
CA ALA A 406 9.30 35.14 17.65
C ALA A 406 10.75 35.44 17.23
N TRP A 407 11.14 36.70 17.34
CA TRP A 407 12.47 37.19 16.97
C TRP A 407 13.44 37.22 18.17
N SER A 408 13.03 36.70 19.33
CA SER A 408 13.90 36.57 20.49
C SER A 408 14.84 35.37 20.32
N LYS A 409 16.00 35.44 20.97
CA LYS A 409 16.96 34.34 21.02
C LYS A 409 16.87 33.64 22.39
N PRO A 410 16.33 32.41 22.46
CA PRO A 410 16.27 31.67 23.71
C PRO A 410 17.65 31.19 24.17
N ILE A 411 18.58 30.99 23.22
CA ILE A 411 19.98 30.61 23.48
C ILE A 411 20.87 31.71 22.89
N ALA A 412 21.83 32.22 23.68
CA ALA A 412 22.67 33.35 23.28
C ALA A 412 23.44 33.15 21.95
N ALA A 413 23.73 31.90 21.58
CA ALA A 413 24.39 31.52 20.33
C ALA A 413 23.50 30.69 19.38
N GLY A 414 22.19 30.62 19.64
CA GLY A 414 21.23 29.87 18.81
C GLY A 414 20.48 30.76 17.81
N PRO A 415 19.78 30.14 16.84
CA PRO A 415 18.90 30.87 15.95
C PRO A 415 17.71 31.48 16.74
N PRO A 416 17.01 32.45 16.15
CA PRO A 416 15.79 32.99 16.74
C PRO A 416 14.69 31.93 16.86
N GLU A 417 13.81 32.05 17.86
CA GLU A 417 12.74 31.08 18.16
C GLU A 417 11.87 30.73 16.94
N ILE A 418 11.58 31.73 16.10
CA ILE A 418 10.78 31.56 14.88
C ILE A 418 11.37 30.52 13.91
N VAL A 419 12.70 30.35 13.88
CA VAL A 419 13.36 29.35 13.03
C VAL A 419 13.04 27.95 13.51
N ASP A 420 13.19 27.68 14.81
CA ASP A 420 12.92 26.37 15.38
C ASP A 420 11.45 25.98 15.19
N LEU A 421 10.54 26.94 15.40
CA LEU A 421 9.11 26.77 15.16
C LEU A 421 8.82 26.45 13.69
N PHE A 422 9.42 27.19 12.76
CA PHE A 422 9.21 26.97 11.31
C PHE A 422 9.73 25.61 10.85
N VAL A 423 10.93 25.25 11.29
CA VAL A 423 11.54 23.96 10.98
C VAL A 423 10.70 22.82 11.57
N ALA A 424 10.11 22.99 12.76
CA ALA A 424 9.19 22.02 13.34
C ALA A 424 7.90 21.86 12.50
N VAL A 425 7.35 22.96 11.94
CA VAL A 425 6.20 22.90 11.01
C VAL A 425 6.54 22.08 9.77
N ILE A 426 7.70 22.33 9.15
CA ILE A 426 8.12 21.57 7.96
C ILE A 426 8.36 20.09 8.29
N ARG A 427 9.04 19.78 9.40
CA ARG A 427 9.25 18.39 9.82
C ARG A 427 7.93 17.67 10.05
N SER A 428 7.01 18.31 10.76
CA SER A 428 5.66 17.78 10.98
C SER A 428 4.92 17.53 9.67
N LEU A 429 5.02 18.44 8.69
CA LEU A 429 4.44 18.23 7.36
C LEU A 429 5.11 17.01 6.68
N THR A 430 6.44 16.97 6.68
CA THR A 430 7.26 15.90 6.08
C THR A 430 6.90 14.51 6.61
N ASP A 431 6.79 14.38 7.92
CA ASP A 431 6.42 13.11 8.58
C ASP A 431 5.02 12.66 8.15
N ARG A 432 4.06 13.59 8.04
CA ARG A 432 2.68 13.27 7.67
C ARG A 432 2.56 12.74 6.24
N PHE A 433 3.27 13.32 5.27
CA PHE A 433 3.19 12.85 3.88
C PHE A 433 4.20 11.74 3.54
N ALA A 434 5.09 11.37 4.46
CA ALA A 434 5.98 10.21 4.31
C ALA A 434 5.21 8.87 4.14
N HIS A 435 3.99 8.81 4.67
CA HIS A 435 3.06 7.69 4.54
C HIS A 435 2.61 7.41 3.10
N LEU A 436 2.69 8.39 2.19
CA LEU A 436 2.37 8.19 0.77
C LEU A 436 3.49 7.40 0.11
N GLN A 437 3.17 6.39 -0.69
CA GLN A 437 4.17 5.54 -1.34
C GLN A 437 4.57 6.06 -2.72
N HIS A 438 3.65 6.71 -3.44
CA HIS A 438 3.91 7.14 -4.81
C HIS A 438 4.59 8.51 -4.88
N ARG A 439 5.65 8.59 -5.67
CA ARG A 439 6.41 9.81 -5.91
C ARG A 439 5.56 10.97 -6.41
N ALA A 440 4.69 10.73 -7.41
CA ALA A 440 3.84 11.77 -7.99
C ALA A 440 2.95 12.47 -6.94
N GLN A 441 2.56 11.74 -5.89
CA GLN A 441 1.77 12.29 -4.80
C GLN A 441 2.65 13.10 -3.84
N ARG A 442 3.84 12.58 -3.49
CA ARG A 442 4.84 13.30 -2.67
C ARG A 442 5.27 14.62 -3.32
N LEU A 443 5.35 14.69 -4.64
CA LEU A 443 5.66 15.93 -5.38
C LEU A 443 4.62 17.04 -5.13
N LYS A 444 3.34 16.70 -4.93
CA LYS A 444 2.32 17.72 -4.58
C LYS A 444 2.60 18.37 -3.22
N PHE A 445 3.09 17.60 -2.25
CA PHE A 445 3.50 18.12 -0.94
C PHE A 445 4.80 18.89 -1.00
N LEU A 446 5.70 18.52 -1.91
CA LEU A 446 6.90 19.31 -2.16
C LEU A 446 6.56 20.71 -2.70
N HIS A 447 5.57 20.83 -3.59
CA HIS A 447 5.09 22.15 -4.02
C HIS A 447 4.53 22.96 -2.84
N LEU A 448 3.75 22.33 -1.96
CA LEU A 448 3.29 22.98 -0.72
C LEU A 448 4.47 23.42 0.17
N LEU A 449 5.49 22.58 0.29
CA LEU A 449 6.69 22.90 1.06
C LEU A 449 7.40 24.14 0.50
N ASN A 450 7.56 24.20 -0.83
CA ASN A 450 8.14 25.37 -1.49
C ASN A 450 7.27 26.62 -1.34
N ASP A 451 5.94 26.50 -1.46
CA ASP A 451 5.01 27.60 -1.20
C ASP A 451 5.20 28.17 0.22
N LEU A 452 5.38 27.31 1.23
CA LEU A 452 5.58 27.73 2.62
C LEU A 452 6.95 28.38 2.86
N LEU A 453 8.01 27.89 2.18
CA LEU A 453 9.34 28.52 2.18
C LEU A 453 9.27 29.93 1.58
N ASP A 454 8.60 30.08 0.44
CA ASP A 454 8.42 31.37 -0.22
C ASP A 454 7.60 32.33 0.67
N GLU A 455 6.53 31.86 1.29
CA GLU A 455 5.70 32.67 2.19
C GLU A 455 6.49 33.14 3.42
N PHE A 456 7.27 32.26 4.06
CA PHE A 456 8.14 32.64 5.17
C PHE A 456 9.17 33.69 4.74
N HIS A 457 9.78 33.51 3.56
CA HIS A 457 10.74 34.46 3.00
C HIS A 457 10.10 35.84 2.76
N VAL A 458 8.92 35.89 2.13
CA VAL A 458 8.18 37.14 1.86
C VAL A 458 7.82 37.86 3.16
N ARG A 459 7.31 37.14 4.16
CA ARG A 459 6.97 37.71 5.47
C ARG A 459 8.18 38.20 6.24
N SER A 460 9.32 37.50 6.14
CA SER A 460 10.60 37.93 6.72
C SER A 460 11.10 39.23 6.07
N LEU A 461 11.01 39.35 4.74
CA LEU A 461 11.32 40.56 4.00
C LEU A 461 10.41 41.74 4.41
N GLN A 462 9.11 41.51 4.52
CA GLN A 462 8.14 42.52 4.96
C GLN A 462 8.43 42.99 6.39
N THR A 463 8.69 42.05 7.30
CA THR A 463 9.03 42.31 8.70
C THR A 463 10.32 43.13 8.78
N TRP A 464 11.35 42.74 8.03
CA TRP A 464 12.60 43.48 7.97
C TRP A 464 12.39 44.91 7.50
N LYS A 465 11.68 45.13 6.39
CA LYS A 465 11.42 46.47 5.87
C LYS A 465 10.69 47.34 6.90
N CYS A 466 9.62 46.83 7.51
CA CYS A 466 8.84 47.59 8.49
C CYS A 466 9.65 47.96 9.73
N LYS A 467 10.43 47.03 10.28
CA LYS A 467 11.16 47.22 11.54
C LYS A 467 12.51 47.94 11.36
N SER A 468 13.18 47.75 10.23
CA SER A 468 14.44 48.42 9.90
C SER A 468 14.24 49.91 9.63
N ASP A 469 13.10 50.31 9.07
CA ASP A 469 12.81 51.72 8.78
C ASP A 469 12.59 52.56 10.06
N ILE A 470 12.13 51.93 11.14
CA ILE A 470 11.95 52.57 12.45
C ILE A 470 13.14 52.36 13.40
N ASN A 471 14.22 51.69 12.95
CA ASN A 471 15.37 51.27 13.78
C ASN A 471 14.93 50.60 15.10
N GLU A 472 13.98 49.68 15.03
CA GLU A 472 13.47 48.99 16.22
C GLU A 472 14.56 48.09 16.83
N TYR A 473 14.70 48.19 18.15
CA TYR A 473 15.56 47.32 18.96
C TYR A 473 14.71 46.29 19.68
N LEU A 474 15.12 45.03 19.62
CA LEU A 474 14.50 43.95 20.39
C LEU A 474 14.86 44.08 21.89
N PRO A 475 14.11 43.44 22.79
CA PRO A 475 14.48 43.33 24.20
C PRO A 475 15.93 42.83 24.31
N ASN A 476 16.78 43.56 25.04
CA ASN A 476 18.25 43.42 25.12
C ASN A 476 19.08 44.25 24.11
N ASP A 477 18.55 45.35 23.56
CA ASP A 477 19.26 46.28 22.65
C ASP A 477 19.85 45.59 21.41
N THR A 478 19.24 44.48 20.96
CA THR A 478 19.67 43.79 19.75
C THR A 478 19.01 44.41 18.51
N PRO A 479 19.80 44.84 17.51
CA PRO A 479 19.26 45.29 16.23
C PRO A 479 18.52 44.18 15.50
N ILE A 480 17.31 44.50 15.01
CA ILE A 480 16.46 43.56 14.28
C ILE A 480 17.12 43.01 13.01
N ASP A 481 17.97 43.80 12.35
CA ASP A 481 18.71 43.40 11.15
C ASP A 481 19.59 42.16 11.40
N TYR A 482 20.19 42.05 12.60
CA TYR A 482 21.08 40.93 12.94
C TYR A 482 20.29 39.65 13.12
N VAL A 483 19.18 39.73 13.85
CA VAL A 483 18.34 38.58 14.18
C VAL A 483 17.67 38.02 12.93
N ILE A 484 17.12 38.88 12.07
CA ILE A 484 16.49 38.43 10.82
C ILE A 484 17.54 37.79 9.91
N ALA A 485 18.70 38.42 9.73
CA ALA A 485 19.75 37.84 8.89
C ALA A 485 20.24 36.48 9.43
N ASP A 486 20.37 36.34 10.76
CA ASP A 486 20.77 35.08 11.38
C ASP A 486 19.72 33.99 11.20
N ALA A 487 18.43 34.34 11.30
CA ALA A 487 17.33 33.42 10.98
C ALA A 487 17.38 32.93 9.53
N LEU A 488 17.61 33.84 8.58
CA LEU A 488 17.69 33.50 7.16
C LEU A 488 18.89 32.58 6.86
N TYR A 489 20.06 32.84 7.46
CA TYR A 489 21.22 31.96 7.33
C TYR A 489 20.95 30.58 7.95
N SER A 490 20.32 30.52 9.13
CA SER A 490 20.01 29.24 9.78
C SER A 490 19.04 28.38 8.97
N ILE A 491 18.01 28.99 8.35
CA ILE A 491 17.09 28.27 7.45
C ILE A 491 17.83 27.82 6.19
N HIS A 492 18.64 28.69 5.58
CA HIS A 492 19.47 28.32 4.43
C HIS A 492 20.34 27.09 4.73
N ASP A 493 21.06 27.09 5.85
CA ASP A 493 21.94 25.98 6.23
C ASP A 493 21.12 24.69 6.49
N THR A 494 19.96 24.82 7.13
CA THR A 494 19.03 23.68 7.36
C THR A 494 18.54 23.07 6.05
N LEU A 495 18.19 23.90 5.06
CA LEU A 495 17.73 23.42 3.75
C LEU A 495 18.84 22.72 2.97
N GLN A 496 20.08 23.20 3.07
CA GLN A 496 21.24 22.54 2.49
C GLN A 496 21.48 21.17 3.13
N GLU A 497 21.33 21.04 4.44
CA GLU A 497 21.43 19.75 5.13
C GLU A 497 20.33 18.79 4.70
N TRP A 498 19.10 19.29 4.52
CA TRP A 498 17.95 18.47 4.14
C TRP A 498 18.04 17.89 2.75
N GLU A 499 18.76 18.54 1.83
CA GLU A 499 19.04 18.01 0.50
C GLU A 499 19.62 16.58 0.55
N TYR A 500 20.45 16.29 1.56
CA TYR A 500 21.13 15.01 1.72
C TYR A 500 20.33 13.98 2.52
N LEU A 501 19.18 14.35 3.10
CA LEU A 501 18.37 13.38 3.84
C LEU A 501 17.80 12.33 2.88
N PRO A 502 17.79 11.02 3.24
CA PRO A 502 17.35 9.95 2.36
C PRO A 502 15.96 10.18 1.75
N PHE A 503 15.07 10.80 2.52
CA PHE A 503 13.74 11.16 2.09
C PHE A 503 13.74 12.15 0.91
N PHE A 504 14.38 13.31 1.06
CA PHE A 504 14.44 14.34 0.00
C PHE A 504 15.34 13.91 -1.17
N ALA A 505 16.44 13.21 -0.89
CA ALA A 505 17.31 12.65 -1.92
C ALA A 505 16.55 11.67 -2.85
N SER A 506 15.67 10.84 -2.29
CA SER A 506 14.84 9.91 -3.07
C SER A 506 13.87 10.62 -4.03
N MET A 507 13.48 11.86 -3.73
CA MET A 507 12.59 12.66 -4.58
C MET A 507 13.33 13.45 -5.66
N SER A 508 14.63 13.71 -5.48
CA SER A 508 15.48 14.45 -6.43
C SER A 508 15.88 13.60 -7.66
N VAL A 509 16.10 12.29 -7.48
CA VAL A 509 16.54 11.40 -8.56
C VAL A 509 15.40 11.15 -9.56
N ARG A 510 15.32 11.88 -10.67
CA ARG A 510 14.29 11.72 -11.72
C ARG A 510 14.43 10.35 -12.41
N ASN A 511 13.44 9.46 -12.22
CA ASN A 511 13.38 8.19 -12.95
C ASN A 511 12.35 8.33 -14.09
N PRO A 512 12.78 8.45 -15.36
CA PRO A 512 11.88 8.76 -16.49
C PRO A 512 10.79 7.70 -16.72
N ASN A 513 10.94 6.49 -16.17
CA ASN A 513 9.96 5.40 -16.29
C ASN A 513 8.76 5.53 -15.34
N GLU A 514 8.89 6.23 -14.21
CA GLU A 514 7.80 6.38 -13.22
C GLU A 514 6.71 7.36 -13.68
N ASP A 515 7.09 8.42 -14.42
CA ASP A 515 6.15 9.41 -14.96
C ASP A 515 5.26 8.80 -16.06
N ILE A 516 5.77 7.82 -16.82
CA ILE A 516 5.01 7.13 -17.88
C ILE A 516 3.91 6.27 -17.25
N ILE A 517 4.23 5.54 -16.17
CA ILE A 517 3.27 4.69 -15.45
C ILE A 517 2.26 5.55 -14.67
N SER A 518 2.72 6.64 -14.04
CA SER A 518 1.87 7.56 -13.28
C SER A 518 0.88 8.31 -14.18
N ASN A 519 1.32 8.78 -15.35
CA ASN A 519 0.43 9.40 -16.32
C ASN A 519 -0.54 8.38 -16.94
N ALA A 520 -0.06 7.17 -17.28
CA ALA A 520 -0.93 6.11 -17.80
C ALA A 520 -2.03 5.69 -16.81
N ALA A 521 -1.74 5.63 -15.51
CA ALA A 521 -2.73 5.33 -14.47
C ALA A 521 -3.78 6.44 -14.31
N ILE A 522 -3.38 7.71 -14.42
CA ILE A 522 -4.29 8.87 -14.38
C ILE A 522 -5.19 8.88 -15.63
N TYR A 523 -4.65 8.60 -16.83
CA TYR A 523 -5.43 8.51 -18.06
C TYR A 523 -6.36 7.29 -18.11
N ALA A 524 -5.96 6.15 -17.55
CA ALA A 524 -6.82 4.97 -17.44
C ALA A 524 -8.01 5.21 -16.51
N THR A 525 -7.80 5.92 -15.40
CA THR A 525 -8.87 6.27 -14.44
C THR A 525 -9.85 7.30 -15.04
N ALA A 526 -9.36 8.23 -15.87
CA ALA A 526 -10.20 9.20 -16.57
C ALA A 526 -11.07 8.58 -17.68
N MET A 527 -10.63 7.47 -18.28
CA MET A 527 -11.37 6.74 -19.31
C MET A 527 -12.52 5.88 -18.75
N ASP A 528 -12.46 5.50 -17.47
CA ASP A 528 -13.46 4.61 -16.83
C ASP A 528 -14.67 5.36 -16.23
N LEU A 529 -14.60 6.70 -16.13
CA LEU A 529 -15.67 7.56 -15.58
C LEU A 529 -16.66 8.11 -16.62
N SER A 530 -16.61 7.66 -17.88
CA SER A 530 -17.57 8.10 -18.90
C SER A 530 -18.78 7.15 -19.00
N PRO A 531 -20.01 7.57 -18.63
CA PRO A 531 -21.18 6.72 -18.77
C PRO A 531 -21.54 6.54 -20.24
N ARG A 532 -21.51 5.27 -20.67
CA ARG A 532 -21.88 4.78 -22.01
C ARG A 532 -23.35 5.14 -22.31
N ARG A 533 -23.60 6.21 -23.08
CA ARG A 533 -24.90 6.44 -23.74
C ARG A 533 -24.77 6.22 -25.24
N GLN A 534 -25.54 5.26 -25.75
CA GLN A 534 -25.76 5.02 -27.17
C GLN A 534 -26.73 6.07 -27.74
N SER A 535 -26.34 6.76 -28.82
CA SER A 535 -26.98 6.70 -30.14
C SER A 535 -26.68 7.94 -31.02
N SER A 536 -26.14 7.64 -32.21
CA SER A 536 -26.28 8.29 -33.52
C SER A 536 -26.55 9.80 -33.62
N SER A 537 -25.63 10.56 -34.22
CA SER A 537 -25.64 10.83 -35.67
C SER A 537 -24.50 11.78 -36.07
N SER A 538 -23.95 11.50 -37.24
CA SER A 538 -22.87 12.13 -37.99
C SER A 538 -22.92 13.66 -38.06
N THR A 539 -21.78 14.31 -37.83
CA THR A 539 -21.17 15.25 -38.80
C THR A 539 -19.73 15.57 -38.40
N ASN A 540 -18.83 15.34 -39.34
CA ASN A 540 -17.40 15.60 -39.27
C ASN A 540 -17.11 17.09 -39.05
N PHE A 541 -16.30 17.43 -38.04
CA PHE A 541 -15.42 18.60 -38.03
C PHE A 541 -14.22 18.30 -37.13
N VAL A 542 -13.15 17.79 -37.72
CA VAL A 542 -11.81 17.79 -37.13
C VAL A 542 -11.10 19.02 -37.69
N PRO A 543 -10.71 20.02 -36.89
CA PRO A 543 -9.77 21.03 -37.36
C PRO A 543 -8.40 20.37 -37.44
N MET A 544 -8.00 20.12 -38.68
CA MET A 544 -6.66 19.78 -39.10
C MET A 544 -5.73 20.95 -38.71
N ILE A 545 -4.98 20.84 -37.61
CA ILE A 545 -3.84 21.72 -37.37
C ILE A 545 -2.62 21.05 -37.99
N SER A 546 -2.26 21.59 -39.14
CA SER A 546 -1.04 21.33 -39.90
C SER A 546 0.20 21.54 -39.02
N TYR A 547 1.08 20.55 -39.01
CA TYR A 547 2.46 20.71 -38.54
C TYR A 547 3.19 21.63 -39.53
N GLY A 548 3.18 22.92 -39.23
CA GLY A 548 4.09 23.89 -39.81
C GLY A 548 5.43 23.79 -39.08
N SER A 549 6.48 23.49 -39.83
CA SER A 549 7.86 23.64 -39.40
C SER A 549 8.15 25.12 -39.15
N ASP A 550 7.99 25.56 -37.91
CA ASP A 550 8.65 26.76 -37.40
C ASP A 550 8.89 26.54 -35.90
N SER A 551 10.17 26.66 -35.53
CA SER A 551 10.74 26.66 -34.17
C SER A 551 9.74 26.50 -33.03
N ALA A 552 9.70 25.31 -32.44
CA ALA A 552 9.17 25.12 -31.10
C ALA A 552 9.81 26.17 -30.17
N PRO A 553 9.04 26.92 -29.37
CA PRO A 553 9.65 27.66 -28.28
C PRO A 553 10.32 26.62 -27.40
N GLU A 554 11.64 26.74 -27.26
CA GLU A 554 12.43 25.95 -26.33
C GLU A 554 11.65 25.87 -25.02
N SER A 555 11.17 24.67 -24.69
CA SER A 555 10.83 24.32 -23.33
C SER A 555 12.02 24.74 -22.48
N PRO A 556 11.85 25.48 -21.37
CA PRO A 556 12.99 25.79 -20.52
C PRO A 556 13.58 24.45 -20.08
N ASP A 557 14.78 24.17 -20.58
CA ASP A 557 15.61 23.04 -20.19
C ASP A 557 15.89 23.17 -18.69
N PHE A 558 15.00 22.62 -17.88
CA PHE A 558 15.20 22.49 -16.44
C PHE A 558 16.21 21.37 -16.25
N GLN A 559 17.49 21.74 -16.11
CA GLN A 559 18.52 20.85 -15.55
C GLN A 559 18.04 20.32 -14.18
N PRO A 560 18.51 19.14 -13.72
CA PRO A 560 18.13 18.63 -12.42
C PRO A 560 18.72 19.52 -11.31
N GLY A 561 18.04 20.62 -11.03
CA GLY A 561 18.38 21.56 -9.96
C GLY A 561 18.08 20.93 -8.61
N ASN A 562 18.84 21.32 -7.60
CA ASN A 562 18.62 20.83 -6.24
C ASN A 562 17.22 21.24 -5.78
N LEU A 563 16.55 20.37 -5.01
CA LEU A 563 15.14 20.52 -4.61
C LEU A 563 14.81 21.90 -4.01
N PHE A 564 15.77 22.46 -3.28
CA PHE A 564 15.67 23.72 -2.53
C PHE A 564 16.58 24.82 -3.08
N GLU A 565 17.20 24.65 -4.25
CA GLU A 565 18.19 25.60 -4.80
C GLU A 565 17.65 27.03 -4.88
N ASN A 566 16.43 27.16 -5.41
CA ASN A 566 15.75 28.45 -5.54
C ASN A 566 15.50 29.09 -4.17
N ALA A 567 14.95 28.33 -3.21
CA ALA A 567 14.71 28.82 -1.86
C ALA A 567 16.02 29.25 -1.21
N CYS A 568 17.04 28.38 -1.16
CA CYS A 568 18.37 28.71 -0.63
C CYS A 568 18.92 30.01 -1.24
N GLY A 569 18.79 30.18 -2.56
CA GLY A 569 19.18 31.40 -3.26
C GLY A 569 18.44 32.65 -2.77
N LEU A 570 17.12 32.57 -2.56
CA LEU A 570 16.30 33.68 -2.05
C LEU A 570 16.69 34.07 -0.63
N TYR A 571 16.77 33.11 0.29
CA TYR A 571 17.18 33.35 1.69
C TYR A 571 18.58 33.98 1.78
N TRP A 572 19.53 33.47 0.99
CA TRP A 572 20.88 34.01 0.93
C TRP A 572 20.93 35.43 0.36
N CYS A 573 20.18 35.70 -0.71
CA CYS A 573 20.09 37.02 -1.33
C CYS A 573 19.55 38.06 -0.35
N LEU A 574 18.47 37.73 0.35
CA LEU A 574 17.88 38.63 1.35
C LEU A 574 18.85 38.90 2.50
N ALA A 575 19.49 37.86 3.06
CA ALA A 575 20.47 38.05 4.13
C ALA A 575 21.66 38.93 3.69
N ASN A 576 22.09 38.81 2.43
CA ASN A 576 23.13 39.67 1.87
C ASN A 576 22.68 41.10 1.59
N GLU A 577 21.41 41.31 1.23
CA GLU A 577 20.83 42.65 1.10
C GLU A 577 20.83 43.37 2.45
N ILE A 578 20.38 42.68 3.51
CA ILE A 578 20.43 43.18 4.90
C ILE A 578 21.87 43.53 5.29
N GLN A 579 22.81 42.61 5.07
CA GLN A 579 24.24 42.84 5.35
C GLN A 579 24.78 44.05 4.60
N THR A 580 24.40 44.23 3.33
CA THR A 580 24.89 45.34 2.51
C THR A 580 24.33 46.67 2.99
N LYS A 581 23.03 46.75 3.30
CA LYS A 581 22.40 47.92 3.93
C LYS A 581 23.11 48.28 5.24
N TRP A 582 23.34 47.28 6.10
CA TRP A 582 24.05 47.45 7.36
C TRP A 582 25.48 47.98 7.14
N CYS A 583 26.27 47.38 6.25
CA CYS A 583 27.62 47.84 5.93
C CYS A 583 27.61 49.31 5.51
N THR A 584 26.71 49.71 4.60
CA THR A 584 26.58 51.11 4.16
C THR A 584 26.23 52.04 5.33
N GLN A 585 25.34 51.63 6.23
CA GLN A 585 25.00 52.42 7.42
C GLN A 585 26.18 52.60 8.38
N VAL A 586 26.94 51.52 8.64
CA VAL A 586 28.13 51.59 9.51
C VAL A 586 29.19 52.48 8.88
N ILE A 587 29.50 52.30 7.58
CA ILE A 587 30.46 53.14 6.86
C ILE A 587 30.03 54.60 6.91
N ARG A 588 28.74 54.92 6.71
CA ARG A 588 28.23 56.29 6.82
C ARG A 588 28.52 56.91 8.18
N ARG A 589 28.46 56.14 9.27
CA ARG A 589 28.77 56.62 10.64
C ARG A 589 30.26 56.91 10.84
N VAL A 590 31.15 56.10 10.27
CA VAL A 590 32.61 56.29 10.43
C VAL A 590 33.27 57.10 9.30
N LYS A 591 32.56 57.39 8.20
CA LYS A 591 33.10 58.05 7.01
C LYS A 591 33.74 59.40 7.31
N GLU A 592 33.07 60.23 8.11
CA GLU A 592 33.58 61.58 8.45
C GLU A 592 34.85 61.51 9.28
N ASP A 593 34.94 60.56 10.21
CA ASP A 593 36.10 60.39 11.08
C ASP A 593 37.28 59.75 10.34
N ILE A 594 37.02 58.78 9.47
CA ILE A 594 38.03 58.22 8.56
C ILE A 594 38.53 59.28 7.59
N HIS A 595 37.67 60.16 7.08
CA HIS A 595 38.09 61.25 6.20
C HIS A 595 39.00 62.27 6.89
N LYS A 596 38.73 62.62 8.16
CA LYS A 596 39.63 63.46 8.96
C LYS A 596 41.02 62.82 9.07
N TYR A 597 41.07 61.52 9.35
CA TYR A 597 42.32 60.76 9.40
C TYR A 597 43.05 60.71 8.03
N ALA A 598 42.33 60.56 6.93
CA ALA A 598 42.91 60.55 5.58
C ALA A 598 43.56 61.90 5.20
N GLN A 599 43.12 63.02 5.79
CA GLN A 599 43.69 64.34 5.55
C GLN A 599 45.01 64.59 6.30
N ILE A 600 45.48 63.65 7.13
CA ILE A 600 46.73 63.76 7.87
C ILE A 600 47.94 63.69 6.92
N LYS A 601 48.82 64.68 7.01
CA LYS A 601 50.10 64.69 6.29
C LYS A 601 51.12 63.82 7.02
N TRP A 602 51.14 62.53 6.71
CA TRP A 602 52.08 61.56 7.31
C TRP A 602 53.56 61.94 7.18
N GLN A 603 53.91 62.75 6.17
CA GLN A 603 55.28 63.22 5.93
C GLN A 603 55.78 64.26 6.94
N SER A 604 54.91 64.84 7.79
CA SER A 604 55.30 65.86 8.79
C SER A 604 55.60 65.29 10.17
N PHE A 605 55.65 63.96 10.34
CA PHE A 605 55.91 63.31 11.61
C PHE A 605 57.36 62.80 11.70
N ASP A 606 58.03 63.05 12.82
CA ASP A 606 59.37 62.51 13.11
C ASP A 606 59.28 61.04 13.57
N CYS A 607 59.60 60.10 12.68
CA CYS A 607 59.48 58.65 12.92
C CYS A 607 60.59 58.01 13.79
N THR A 608 61.22 58.76 14.70
CA THR A 608 62.39 58.28 15.48
C THR A 608 62.03 57.50 16.74
N THR A 609 60.74 57.35 17.07
CA THR A 609 60.25 56.58 18.22
C THR A 609 59.12 55.62 17.83
N THR A 610 59.04 54.47 18.51
CA THR A 610 57.92 53.53 18.35
C THR A 610 56.62 54.21 18.78
N PRO A 611 55.57 54.22 17.95
CA PRO A 611 54.32 54.90 18.29
C PRO A 611 53.64 54.24 19.50
N GLU A 612 53.53 54.96 20.62
CA GLU A 612 52.90 54.46 21.85
C GLU A 612 51.36 54.65 21.84
N ARG A 613 50.81 55.45 20.91
CA ARG A 613 49.38 55.80 20.88
C ARG A 613 48.82 55.88 19.45
N LEU A 614 47.54 55.51 19.33
CA LEU A 614 46.74 55.73 18.13
C LEU A 614 46.49 57.22 17.91
N THR A 615 46.35 57.64 16.65
CA THR A 615 46.05 59.03 16.30
C THR A 615 44.68 59.45 16.80
N ASP A 616 44.59 60.61 17.46
CA ASP A 616 43.34 61.12 18.05
C ASP A 616 42.19 61.25 17.04
N GLN A 617 42.51 61.44 15.75
CA GLN A 617 41.54 61.55 14.65
C GLN A 617 40.94 60.20 14.23
N LEU A 618 41.63 59.08 14.50
CA LEU A 618 41.18 57.72 14.18
C LEU A 618 40.41 57.08 15.36
N PHE A 619 40.62 57.56 16.58
CA PHE A 619 40.03 57.00 17.79
C PHE A 619 38.48 56.93 17.78
N PRO A 620 37.73 57.97 17.34
CA PRO A 620 36.26 57.91 17.29
C PRO A 620 35.73 56.85 16.31
N ALA A 621 36.40 56.67 15.17
CA ALA A 621 36.06 55.66 14.19
C ALA A 621 36.29 54.24 14.75
N LEU A 622 37.44 54.01 15.39
CA LEU A 622 37.77 52.73 16.02
C LEU A 622 36.83 52.39 17.18
N GLN A 623 36.40 53.38 17.97
CA GLN A 623 35.45 53.18 19.06
C GLN A 623 34.07 52.75 18.50
N THR A 624 33.60 53.43 17.46
CA THR A 624 32.34 53.08 16.78
C THR A 624 32.39 51.68 16.18
N LEU A 625 33.51 51.30 15.53
CA LEU A 625 33.71 49.96 15.00
C LEU A 625 33.77 48.89 16.09
N LYS A 626 34.43 49.19 17.22
CA LYS A 626 34.52 48.29 18.38
C LYS A 626 33.16 48.04 19.03
N ASP A 627 32.33 49.07 19.17
CA ASP A 627 30.99 48.93 19.76
C ASP A 627 30.04 48.20 18.81
N THR A 628 30.16 48.46 17.51
CA THR A 628 29.44 47.73 16.46
C THR A 628 29.85 46.24 16.46
N TRP A 629 31.14 45.94 16.55
CA TRP A 629 31.67 44.58 16.66
C TRP A 629 31.08 43.83 17.86
N LYS A 630 31.14 44.45 19.05
CA LYS A 630 30.61 43.85 20.28
C LYS A 630 29.13 43.53 20.15
N THR A 631 28.36 44.47 19.61
CA THR A 631 26.91 44.28 19.43
C THR A 631 26.63 43.15 18.44
N LEU A 632 27.36 43.10 17.32
CA LEU A 632 27.19 42.06 16.30
C LEU A 632 27.49 40.65 16.85
N PHE A 633 28.62 40.46 17.54
CA PHE A 633 29.02 39.17 18.11
C PHE A 633 28.15 38.72 19.29
N ASN A 634 27.51 39.65 19.99
CA ASN A 634 26.56 39.32 21.07
C ASN A 634 25.17 38.96 20.53
N SER A 635 24.82 39.41 19.32
CA SER A 635 23.48 39.30 18.77
C SER A 635 23.33 38.31 17.61
N MET A 636 24.43 37.84 17.01
CA MET A 636 24.45 36.95 15.83
C MET A 636 25.36 35.74 16.07
N ASP A 637 25.14 34.62 15.37
CA ASP A 637 26.10 33.51 15.38
C ASP A 637 27.53 34.01 15.05
N PRO A 638 28.56 33.57 15.78
CA PRO A 638 29.94 34.06 15.59
C PRO A 638 30.49 33.85 14.17
N LYS A 639 30.10 32.79 13.45
CA LYS A 639 30.55 32.54 12.07
C LYS A 639 29.95 33.58 11.12
N ASN A 640 28.67 33.88 11.30
CA ASN A 640 27.96 34.88 10.51
C ASN A 640 28.48 36.29 10.82
N ALA A 641 28.72 36.59 12.10
CA ALA A 641 29.32 37.85 12.55
C ALA A 641 30.71 38.09 11.92
N ASP A 642 31.58 37.07 11.90
CA ASP A 642 32.90 37.15 11.26
C ASP A 642 32.79 37.43 9.74
N LYS A 643 31.85 36.78 9.05
CA LYS A 643 31.56 37.03 7.64
C LYS A 643 31.16 38.48 7.37
N TRP A 644 30.33 39.07 8.24
CA TRP A 644 29.92 40.48 8.16
C TRP A 644 31.08 41.42 8.41
N MET A 645 31.91 41.14 9.40
CA MET A 645 33.08 41.96 9.72
C MET A 645 34.13 41.94 8.61
N LYS A 646 34.37 40.79 7.97
CA LYS A 646 35.27 40.70 6.81
C LYS A 646 34.82 41.60 5.66
N LYS A 647 33.51 41.61 5.36
CA LYS A 647 32.94 42.47 4.31
C LYS A 647 33.01 43.95 4.69
N LEU A 648 32.78 44.28 5.95
CA LEU A 648 32.94 45.65 6.45
C LEU A 648 34.40 46.11 6.36
N ALA A 649 35.37 45.26 6.72
CA ALA A 649 36.79 45.59 6.65
C ALA A 649 37.23 45.98 5.23
N VAL A 650 36.82 45.20 4.22
CA VAL A 650 37.08 45.52 2.80
C VAL A 650 36.48 46.88 2.43
N LYS A 651 35.25 47.16 2.88
CA LYS A 651 34.59 48.43 2.56
C LYS A 651 35.16 49.63 3.31
N VAL A 652 35.69 49.43 4.52
CA VAL A 652 36.40 50.47 5.28
C VAL A 652 37.73 50.80 4.60
N ASP A 653 38.45 49.80 4.09
CA ASP A 653 39.67 49.98 3.30
C ASP A 653 39.39 50.80 2.02
N GLU A 654 38.36 50.41 1.24
CA GLU A 654 37.89 51.16 0.07
C GLU A 654 37.46 52.60 0.38
N ALA A 655 36.95 52.87 1.58
CA ALA A 655 36.53 54.21 2.00
C ALA A 655 37.69 55.08 2.54
N SER A 656 38.84 54.47 2.82
CA SER A 656 40.04 55.13 3.34
C SER A 656 41.02 55.55 2.25
N THR A 657 40.93 54.94 1.07
CA THR A 657 41.56 55.37 -0.19
C THR A 657 40.78 56.48 -0.86
#